data_AF-A0A2N5Z601-F1
#
_entry.id   AF-A0A2N5Z601-F1
#
_cell.length_a   1.000
_cell.length_b   1.000
_cell.length_c   1.000
_cell.angle_alpha   90.00
_cell.angle_beta   90.00
_cell.angle_gamma   90.00
#
_symmetry.space_group_name_H-M   'P 1'
#
loop_
_entity.id
_entity.type
_entity.pdbx_description
1 polymer ?
#
loop_
_entity_poly.entity_id
_entity_poly.type
_entity_poly.pdbx_seq_one_letter_code
_entity_poly.pdbx_strand_id
1 'polypeptide(L)'
;NFDQFEQVLSRYSGTLISYSAKDVIESDLVSPDNPRPILIGARKTKRLSKFLNENILFLQPTRIISRKRIEIGFELIEKLFDDPDFYKKFKETKHLKLTILITGPIAAGHFEYFKRLVRKFNELLEILDDEVNNKIYLAFLFSELDKQKFKKHFDHPVGIPELYNIASLILLPSKTEGRGLPIIEASACCTPIFCSRYYPENVYSEVIGEHLPHSERLKVIEFDGKTIAKKHVKKIIDRVFFPHQFSDEILQNHQVVDKRYSLNALKSNIEEICYSMYRQLKMNKKIIRKVKNAISEYKDFCNYSSIGLNQLLNTKNREYLPGYGRLRFMIMLKSLIDPSYFRVEEQMIRGIAYNYAHEMVQRGNDIFEEKEKILFYNSVEQIFLYKTGELEIQHDHSLPYRHRNKHFYPYQDFTIQELGGLINSLYHEILRTEKTPRIRKNAHFFTDIDLALSQLTSSTYLGIDDRRELIIKLQSNVPIAYFPGKYIKNELEFFALQSIRSRLELGIEEELTEEILNKNAGHISPIYVMASNVTTIENYNSQSIRDFISEGNDEELLLLQKYKLLQVIETKQLCGGIHFNQLGKQAIAVLNLIKNEKGVIISNRQESAVMTDIVDIDRFHIGKVENKFTESILGIPIGSGYIQFVPAGLRVTLAFPTPVQTAKDFNNYIKSADFKEAVKKYGEKEVYSNLKKDAETKMSPIKKVIEDLLNKEEKQDVVSYEYVSGVYSDGMPWNGVIAKAMLNKSKEWKFVAISSKKTKKVTDFVKDLNKKNGCLAKIAWNGGYILNAELVGKLGLPESYIGSPLGLLITAGKLLSAPLFNKPALIFKKEGVNISRVNCSKGIIVSRGTSYIEFAEDQYNAKYEKSKAVFYDLMYDKKEILIEKGVVIRLAGNIIKEVIDVVEKQLVGIIPVGLTLVIPREKFPKEWKMNDELEIVVQGLEDISYAIEAGPMLINNGNVVLDMVKEGWKTQNSIKTQAARLDYTDMRGPKIAAGIDQKGNLIVLTINGRIRESVVATHKNMAEILKKFGIKHAMGFDPGGSSTLVINGQTLNISPYNSHYDENVYALPPEPRAVSNVIMGYINK
;
A
#
# COMPACT_ATOMS: atom_id res chain seq x y z
N ASN A 1 42.73 19.09 -39.36
CA ASN A 1 42.48 20.22 -38.45
C ASN A 1 43.74 20.69 -37.73
N PHE A 2 44.49 19.81 -37.07
CA PHE A 2 45.76 20.17 -36.40
C PHE A 2 46.81 20.83 -37.32
N ASP A 3 46.92 20.39 -38.58
CA ASP A 3 47.85 20.99 -39.55
C ASP A 3 47.59 22.48 -39.82
N GLN A 4 46.33 22.93 -39.74
CA GLN A 4 46.00 24.35 -39.92
C GLN A 4 46.54 25.20 -38.76
N PHE A 5 46.60 24.66 -37.54
CA PHE A 5 47.17 25.36 -36.39
C PHE A 5 48.68 25.50 -36.48
N GLU A 6 49.38 24.45 -36.93
CA GLU A 6 50.82 24.53 -37.17
C GLU A 6 51.15 25.55 -38.25
N GLN A 7 50.35 25.60 -39.34
CA GLN A 7 50.49 26.63 -40.36
C GLN A 7 50.20 28.04 -39.83
N VAL A 8 49.19 28.23 -38.99
CA VAL A 8 48.91 29.53 -38.36
C VAL A 8 50.08 29.96 -37.46
N LEU A 9 50.59 29.06 -36.63
CA LEU A 9 51.70 29.33 -35.70
C LEU A 9 53.05 29.51 -36.41
N SER A 10 53.25 28.87 -37.56
CA SER A 10 54.40 29.13 -38.44
C SER A 10 54.27 30.43 -39.23
N ARG A 11 53.18 31.19 -39.02
CA ARG A 11 52.83 32.41 -39.78
C ARG A 11 52.70 32.12 -41.28
N TYR A 12 52.14 30.96 -41.62
CA TYR A 12 51.97 30.38 -42.94
C TYR A 12 53.29 30.15 -43.69
N SER A 13 54.40 30.00 -42.95
CA SER A 13 55.68 29.57 -43.50
C SER A 13 55.83 28.05 -43.41
N GLY A 14 56.70 27.46 -44.23
CA GLY A 14 56.99 26.02 -44.19
C GLY A 14 57.83 25.57 -42.98
N THR A 15 58.12 26.46 -42.02
CA THR A 15 58.97 26.16 -40.86
C THR A 15 58.38 26.75 -39.57
N LEU A 16 58.00 25.89 -38.63
CA LEU A 16 57.56 26.32 -37.31
C LEU A 16 58.77 26.70 -36.43
N ILE A 17 58.73 27.90 -35.85
CA ILE A 17 59.75 28.41 -34.94
C ILE A 17 59.12 28.54 -33.56
N SER A 18 59.79 27.97 -32.56
CA SER A 18 59.49 28.23 -31.15
C SER A 18 60.43 29.33 -30.68
N TYR A 19 59.87 30.48 -30.31
CA TYR A 19 60.64 31.64 -29.84
C TYR A 19 60.86 31.57 -28.33
N SER A 20 62.02 32.01 -27.84
CA SER A 20 62.22 32.17 -26.40
C SER A 20 61.40 33.36 -25.89
N ALA A 21 60.93 33.28 -24.65
CA ALA A 21 60.17 34.39 -24.06
C ALA A 21 60.96 35.70 -24.01
N LYS A 22 62.28 35.61 -23.84
CA LYS A 22 63.22 36.74 -23.89
C LYS A 22 63.24 37.40 -25.27
N ASP A 23 63.39 36.61 -26.33
CA ASP A 23 63.42 37.12 -27.70
C ASP A 23 62.09 37.78 -28.10
N VAL A 24 60.96 37.23 -27.62
CA VAL A 24 59.63 37.82 -27.88
C VAL A 24 59.50 39.23 -27.31
N ILE A 25 60.09 39.48 -26.13
CA ILE A 25 60.02 40.78 -25.44
C ILE A 25 61.09 41.74 -25.97
N GLU A 26 62.34 41.29 -26.12
CA GLU A 26 63.46 42.16 -26.50
C GLU A 26 63.48 42.52 -27.98
N SER A 27 62.95 41.66 -28.84
CA SER A 27 62.90 41.89 -30.30
C SER A 27 61.51 42.33 -30.80
N ASP A 28 60.58 42.68 -29.89
CA ASP A 28 59.20 43.12 -30.20
C ASP A 28 58.50 42.24 -31.26
N LEU A 29 58.61 40.91 -31.13
CA LEU A 29 58.10 39.95 -32.12
C LEU A 29 56.57 39.94 -32.28
N VAL A 30 55.86 40.63 -31.38
CA VAL A 30 54.42 40.88 -31.41
C VAL A 30 54.19 42.38 -31.21
N SER A 31 53.56 43.03 -32.19
CA SER A 31 53.19 44.46 -32.12
C SER A 31 51.76 44.63 -31.55
N PRO A 32 51.49 45.72 -30.79
CA PRO A 32 50.14 46.04 -30.32
C PRO A 32 49.14 46.32 -31.46
N ASP A 33 49.60 46.85 -32.59
CA ASP A 33 48.73 47.30 -33.70
C ASP A 33 48.39 46.16 -34.68
N ASN A 34 49.25 45.15 -34.78
CA ASN A 34 49.03 44.00 -35.64
C ASN A 34 49.67 42.72 -35.07
N PRO A 35 49.09 42.16 -33.99
CA PRO A 35 49.63 40.97 -33.35
C PRO A 35 49.50 39.76 -34.30
N ARG A 36 50.63 39.11 -34.57
CA ARG A 36 50.71 37.90 -35.40
C ARG A 36 50.81 36.67 -34.51
N PRO A 37 50.19 35.54 -34.89
CA PRO A 37 50.32 34.28 -34.15
C PRO A 37 51.77 33.95 -33.81
N ILE A 38 51.97 33.39 -32.62
CA ILE A 38 53.30 33.09 -32.11
C ILE A 38 53.30 31.87 -31.20
N LEU A 39 54.37 31.08 -31.29
CA LEU A 39 54.66 29.95 -30.42
C LEU A 39 55.90 30.28 -29.57
N ILE A 40 55.74 30.23 -28.26
CA ILE A 40 56.78 30.53 -27.26
C ILE A 40 57.14 29.22 -26.55
N GLY A 41 58.42 28.97 -26.33
CA GLY A 41 58.90 27.75 -25.69
C GLY A 41 60.28 27.92 -25.06
N ALA A 42 61.12 26.90 -25.22
CA ALA A 42 62.45 26.76 -24.62
C ALA A 42 63.28 28.06 -24.53
N ARG A 43 64.23 28.08 -23.59
CA ARG A 43 65.12 29.24 -23.31
C ARG A 43 65.90 29.78 -24.52
N LYS A 44 65.96 29.05 -25.64
CA LYS A 44 66.57 29.49 -26.90
C LYS A 44 65.57 29.32 -28.05
N THR A 45 65.47 30.34 -28.91
CA THR A 45 64.68 30.27 -30.14
C THR A 45 65.22 29.15 -31.05
N LYS A 46 64.35 28.23 -31.47
CA LYS A 46 64.72 27.08 -32.30
C LYS A 46 63.63 26.67 -33.27
N ARG A 47 64.04 26.02 -34.36
CA ARG A 47 63.13 25.33 -35.28
C ARG A 47 62.51 24.13 -34.57
N LEU A 48 61.20 23.94 -34.76
CA LEU A 48 60.46 22.82 -34.23
C LEU A 48 59.94 21.94 -35.36
N SER A 49 59.95 20.63 -35.17
CA SER A 49 59.37 19.64 -36.09
C SER A 49 58.47 18.69 -35.30
N LYS A 50 57.45 18.13 -35.97
CA LYS A 50 56.46 17.22 -35.35
C LYS A 50 55.74 17.85 -34.15
N PHE A 51 55.38 19.14 -34.20
CA PHE A 51 54.73 19.83 -33.08
C PHE A 51 53.37 19.22 -32.71
N LEU A 52 52.67 18.68 -33.70
CA LEU A 52 51.32 18.11 -33.55
C LEU A 52 51.31 16.71 -32.94
N ASN A 53 52.38 15.93 -33.08
CA ASN A 53 52.43 14.58 -32.54
C ASN A 53 52.59 14.61 -31.02
N GLU A 54 51.79 13.82 -30.29
CA GLU A 54 51.94 13.64 -28.83
C GLU A 54 51.97 14.98 -28.06
N ASN A 55 50.87 15.76 -28.14
CA ASN A 55 50.77 17.07 -27.49
C ASN A 55 49.51 17.17 -26.65
N ILE A 56 49.66 17.34 -25.33
CA ILE A 56 48.58 17.65 -24.40
C ILE A 56 48.23 19.13 -24.58
N LEU A 57 47.04 19.41 -25.08
CA LEU A 57 46.62 20.77 -25.42
C LEU A 57 45.67 21.32 -24.35
N PHE A 58 46.13 22.33 -23.63
CA PHE A 58 45.30 23.11 -22.72
C PHE A 58 44.79 24.35 -23.44
N LEU A 59 43.49 24.39 -23.72
CA LEU A 59 42.88 25.47 -24.48
C LEU A 59 42.33 26.55 -23.55
N GLN A 60 42.72 27.80 -23.79
CA GLN A 60 42.23 28.99 -23.12
C GLN A 60 41.53 29.89 -24.17
N PRO A 61 40.21 29.71 -24.42
CA PRO A 61 39.49 30.42 -25.47
C PRO A 61 39.11 31.84 -25.03
N THR A 62 40.08 32.75 -24.94
CA THR A 62 39.86 34.10 -24.42
C THR A 62 40.62 35.22 -25.09
N ARG A 63 40.02 36.42 -25.04
CA ARG A 63 40.78 37.68 -25.14
C ARG A 63 41.80 37.79 -24.01
N ILE A 64 42.96 38.36 -24.33
CA ILE A 64 44.05 38.58 -23.37
C ILE A 64 43.75 39.86 -22.59
N ILE A 65 43.20 39.67 -21.39
CA ILE A 65 42.81 40.73 -20.45
C ILE A 65 43.03 40.27 -19.00
N SER A 66 43.45 41.18 -18.12
CA SER A 66 43.91 40.86 -16.76
C SER A 66 42.86 40.15 -15.89
N ARG A 67 41.57 40.46 -16.06
CA ARG A 67 40.48 39.82 -15.31
C ARG A 67 40.32 38.32 -15.59
N LYS A 68 40.84 37.83 -16.73
CA LYS A 68 40.80 36.42 -17.16
C LYS A 68 41.94 35.57 -16.59
N ARG A 69 42.87 36.18 -15.85
CA ARG A 69 43.89 35.50 -15.04
C ARG A 69 44.52 34.28 -15.71
N ILE A 70 45.06 34.50 -16.89
CA ILE A 70 45.62 33.45 -17.75
C ILE A 70 46.84 32.82 -17.05
N GLU A 71 47.55 33.59 -16.23
CA GLU A 71 48.69 33.13 -15.42
C GLU A 71 48.35 31.96 -14.48
N ILE A 72 47.08 31.76 -14.12
CA ILE A 72 46.66 30.62 -13.29
C ILE A 72 46.85 29.29 -14.02
N GLY A 73 46.82 29.28 -15.36
CA GLY A 73 47.20 28.10 -16.15
C GLY A 73 48.67 27.72 -15.95
N PHE A 74 49.55 28.69 -15.69
CA PHE A 74 50.97 28.43 -15.41
C PHE A 74 51.16 27.84 -14.02
N GLU A 75 50.47 28.39 -13.02
CA GLU A 75 50.44 27.84 -11.65
C GLU A 75 49.87 26.41 -11.62
N LEU A 76 48.89 26.10 -12.50
CA LEU A 76 48.38 24.75 -12.65
C LEU A 76 49.45 23.80 -13.22
N ILE A 77 50.21 24.22 -14.24
CA ILE A 77 51.29 23.42 -14.81
C ILE A 77 52.37 23.14 -13.77
N GLU A 78 52.79 24.15 -13.01
CA GLU A 78 53.75 23.99 -11.91
C GLU A 78 53.28 22.89 -10.94
N LYS A 79 52.03 22.99 -10.47
CA LYS A 79 51.44 21.99 -9.56
C LYS A 79 51.24 20.60 -10.17
N LEU A 80 51.06 20.51 -11.50
CA LEU A 80 51.02 19.22 -12.18
C LEU A 80 52.40 18.58 -12.18
N PHE A 81 53.48 19.34 -12.40
CA PHE A 81 54.85 18.81 -12.35
C PHE A 81 55.39 18.60 -10.92
N ASP A 82 54.80 19.25 -9.91
CA ASP A 82 55.00 18.91 -8.49
C ASP A 82 54.40 17.55 -8.10
N ASP A 83 53.44 17.04 -8.89
CA ASP A 83 52.82 15.74 -8.66
C ASP A 83 53.68 14.60 -9.25
N PRO A 84 54.19 13.66 -8.43
CA PRO A 84 55.11 12.62 -8.89
C PRO A 84 54.54 11.71 -9.98
N ASP A 85 53.22 11.43 -9.95
CA ASP A 85 52.58 10.52 -10.91
C ASP A 85 52.46 11.18 -12.28
N PHE A 86 52.04 12.45 -12.32
CA PHE A 86 52.03 13.23 -13.56
C PHE A 86 53.44 13.40 -14.12
N TYR A 87 54.40 13.78 -13.28
CA TYR A 87 55.80 13.96 -13.68
C TYR A 87 56.39 12.68 -14.29
N LYS A 88 56.23 11.55 -13.61
CA LYS A 88 56.69 10.24 -14.09
C LYS A 88 56.06 9.88 -15.43
N LYS A 89 54.72 9.96 -15.53
CA LYS A 89 53.98 9.59 -16.74
C LYS A 89 54.26 10.52 -17.92
N PHE A 90 54.49 11.81 -17.66
CA PHE A 90 54.90 12.76 -18.70
C PHE A 90 56.31 12.45 -19.24
N LYS A 91 57.21 11.90 -18.40
CA LYS A 91 58.57 11.51 -18.79
C LYS A 91 58.67 10.17 -19.52
N GLU A 92 57.73 9.25 -19.31
CA GLU A 92 57.69 7.93 -19.99
C GLU A 92 57.69 8.06 -21.51
N THR A 93 57.13 9.15 -22.06
CA THR A 93 57.08 9.39 -23.50
C THR A 93 58.06 10.49 -23.91
N LYS A 94 59.10 10.11 -24.67
CA LYS A 94 60.19 11.01 -25.08
C LYS A 94 59.71 12.24 -25.87
N HIS A 95 58.63 12.10 -26.65
CA HIS A 95 58.12 13.16 -27.54
C HIS A 95 56.83 13.84 -27.04
N LEU A 96 56.32 13.47 -25.86
CA LEU A 96 55.12 14.10 -25.30
C LEU A 96 55.40 15.55 -24.91
N LYS A 97 54.51 16.45 -25.32
CA LYS A 97 54.58 17.89 -25.07
C LYS A 97 53.33 18.36 -24.36
N LEU A 98 53.40 19.54 -23.74
CA LEU A 98 52.24 20.23 -23.19
C LEU A 98 52.21 21.66 -23.73
N THR A 99 51.08 22.05 -24.33
CA THR A 99 50.90 23.38 -24.90
C THR A 99 49.69 24.08 -24.28
N ILE A 100 49.88 25.31 -23.79
CA ILE A 100 48.75 26.21 -23.54
C ILE A 100 48.47 27.00 -24.82
N LEU A 101 47.25 26.92 -25.33
CA LEU A 101 46.81 27.64 -26.52
C LEU A 101 45.80 28.73 -26.16
N ILE A 102 46.14 29.98 -26.45
CA ILE A 102 45.28 31.14 -26.21
C ILE A 102 44.81 31.71 -27.56
N THR A 103 43.50 31.73 -27.76
CA THR A 103 42.97 31.97 -29.11
C THR A 103 42.53 33.40 -29.39
N GLY A 104 42.10 34.16 -28.39
CA GLY A 104 41.54 35.50 -28.59
C GLY A 104 42.60 36.62 -28.74
N PRO A 105 42.17 37.83 -29.14
CA PRO A 105 43.05 38.97 -29.35
C PRO A 105 43.46 39.63 -28.04
N ILE A 106 44.45 40.51 -28.10
CA ILE A 106 44.81 41.40 -26.99
C ILE A 106 43.71 42.46 -26.86
N ALA A 107 43.14 42.61 -25.66
CA ALA A 107 42.15 43.65 -25.42
C ALA A 107 42.80 45.04 -25.40
N ALA A 108 42.07 46.07 -25.81
CA ALA A 108 42.57 47.45 -25.80
C ALA A 108 43.09 47.84 -24.41
N GLY A 109 44.30 48.42 -24.34
CA GLY A 109 44.96 48.78 -23.09
C GLY A 109 45.61 47.62 -22.30
N HIS A 110 45.57 46.39 -22.80
CA HIS A 110 46.09 45.20 -22.10
C HIS A 110 47.37 44.61 -22.71
N PHE A 111 48.09 45.35 -23.55
CA PHE A 111 49.36 44.88 -24.13
C PHE A 111 50.44 44.61 -23.06
N GLU A 112 50.50 45.42 -22.00
CA GLU A 112 51.40 45.15 -20.85
C GLU A 112 51.05 43.85 -20.13
N TYR A 113 49.77 43.49 -20.09
CA TYR A 113 49.35 42.22 -19.51
C TYR A 113 49.79 41.04 -20.39
N PHE A 114 49.77 41.17 -21.72
CA PHE A 114 50.39 40.19 -22.62
C PHE A 114 51.88 40.03 -22.33
N LYS A 115 52.65 41.13 -22.25
CA LYS A 115 54.08 41.08 -21.91
C LYS A 115 54.32 40.43 -20.55
N ARG A 116 53.46 40.71 -19.56
CA ARG A 116 53.51 40.05 -18.25
C ARG A 116 53.29 38.54 -18.34
N LEU A 117 52.38 38.06 -19.19
CA LEU A 117 52.16 36.62 -19.39
C LEU A 117 53.41 35.95 -20.00
N VAL A 118 54.08 36.60 -20.95
CA VAL A 118 55.33 36.09 -21.53
C VAL A 118 56.43 36.00 -20.47
N ARG A 119 56.57 37.02 -19.61
CA ARG A 119 57.53 36.99 -18.48
C ARG A 119 57.21 35.87 -17.49
N LYS A 120 55.96 35.74 -17.05
CA LYS A 120 55.53 34.67 -16.14
C LYS A 120 55.70 33.28 -16.75
N PHE A 121 55.50 33.14 -18.06
CA PHE A 121 55.79 31.88 -18.74
C PHE A 121 57.30 31.58 -18.75
N ASN A 122 58.16 32.59 -18.91
CA ASN A 122 59.61 32.41 -18.75
C ASN A 122 59.98 31.95 -17.33
N GLU A 123 59.39 32.58 -16.30
CA GLU A 123 59.58 32.20 -14.90
C GLU A 123 59.18 30.73 -14.66
N LEU A 124 58.05 30.27 -15.21
CA LEU A 124 57.65 28.86 -15.17
C LEU A 124 58.71 27.93 -15.80
N LEU A 125 59.24 28.29 -16.97
CA LEU A 125 60.29 27.50 -17.64
C LEU A 125 61.62 27.51 -16.87
N GLU A 126 61.86 28.52 -16.03
CA GLU A 126 63.05 28.59 -15.17
C GLU A 126 62.95 27.67 -13.96
N ILE A 127 61.74 27.48 -13.43
CA ILE A 127 61.44 26.59 -12.30
C ILE A 127 61.47 25.11 -12.73
N LEU A 128 61.03 24.79 -13.95
CA LEU A 128 61.02 23.43 -14.48
C LEU A 128 62.43 22.96 -14.90
N ASP A 129 62.71 21.68 -14.67
CA ASP A 129 63.98 21.06 -15.07
C ASP A 129 64.20 21.04 -16.60
N ASP A 130 65.46 20.82 -17.03
CA ASP A 130 65.88 20.89 -18.43
C ASP A 130 65.26 19.81 -19.35
N GLU A 131 64.82 18.69 -18.78
CA GLU A 131 64.16 17.62 -19.54
C GLU A 131 62.69 17.93 -19.83
N VAL A 132 62.04 18.68 -18.94
CA VAL A 132 60.63 19.10 -19.05
C VAL A 132 60.49 20.45 -19.73
N ASN A 133 61.31 21.45 -19.38
CA ASN A 133 61.14 22.84 -19.85
C ASN A 133 61.19 22.95 -21.39
N ASN A 134 61.94 22.06 -22.07
CA ASN A 134 62.03 21.99 -23.52
C ASN A 134 60.80 21.39 -24.22
N LYS A 135 59.81 20.91 -23.45
CA LYS A 135 58.58 20.24 -23.91
C LYS A 135 57.31 21.04 -23.57
N ILE A 136 57.44 22.19 -22.91
CA ILE A 136 56.32 23.08 -22.55
C ILE A 136 56.27 24.27 -23.50
N TYR A 137 55.08 24.55 -24.02
CA TYR A 137 54.87 25.62 -25.00
C TYR A 137 53.66 26.51 -24.64
N LEU A 138 53.76 27.78 -25.05
CA LEU A 138 52.68 28.75 -24.96
C LEU A 138 52.43 29.33 -26.36
N ALA A 139 51.20 29.17 -26.84
CA ALA A 139 50.80 29.59 -28.18
C ALA A 139 49.71 30.66 -28.11
N PHE A 140 49.84 31.69 -28.96
CA PHE A 140 48.84 32.73 -29.13
C PHE A 140 48.39 32.80 -30.59
N LEU A 141 47.07 32.79 -30.83
CA LEU A 141 46.50 32.92 -32.19
C LEU A 141 45.98 34.33 -32.49
N PHE A 142 45.70 35.15 -31.48
CA PHE A 142 45.20 36.52 -31.67
C PHE A 142 44.00 36.65 -32.62
N SER A 143 43.01 35.77 -32.48
CA SER A 143 41.81 35.69 -33.32
C SER A 143 42.10 35.48 -34.81
N GLU A 144 43.24 34.88 -35.17
CA GLU A 144 43.57 34.59 -36.58
C GLU A 144 42.48 33.76 -37.27
N LEU A 145 41.85 32.82 -36.56
CA LEU A 145 40.77 31.97 -37.08
C LEU A 145 39.53 32.76 -37.52
N ASP A 146 39.31 33.94 -36.93
CA ASP A 146 38.18 34.82 -37.25
C ASP A 146 38.45 35.65 -38.51
N LYS A 147 39.72 35.80 -38.92
CA LYS A 147 40.12 36.66 -40.04
C LYS A 147 39.70 36.05 -41.38
N GLN A 148 39.18 36.91 -42.26
CA GLN A 148 38.80 36.52 -43.63
C GLN A 148 39.96 35.88 -44.41
N LYS A 149 41.20 36.31 -44.15
CA LYS A 149 42.40 35.73 -44.77
C LYS A 149 42.56 34.25 -44.42
N PHE A 150 42.34 33.86 -43.17
CA PHE A 150 42.40 32.46 -42.74
C PHE A 150 41.27 31.65 -43.36
N LYS A 151 40.03 32.15 -43.30
CA LYS A 151 38.84 31.47 -43.83
C LYS A 151 38.89 31.23 -45.34
N LYS A 152 39.61 32.07 -46.10
CA LYS A 152 39.85 31.90 -47.54
C LYS A 152 41.06 31.01 -47.86
N HIS A 153 41.96 30.77 -46.90
CA HIS A 153 43.18 30.00 -47.12
C HIS A 153 42.95 28.49 -47.08
N PHE A 154 41.86 28.05 -46.46
CA PHE A 154 41.50 26.64 -46.31
C PHE A 154 40.08 26.40 -46.83
N ASP A 155 39.87 25.32 -47.58
CA ASP A 155 38.54 24.92 -48.08
C ASP A 155 37.57 24.58 -46.92
N HIS A 156 38.12 24.02 -45.84
CA HIS A 156 37.40 23.67 -44.61
C HIS A 156 38.11 24.31 -43.41
N PRO A 157 37.93 25.62 -43.16
CA PRO A 157 38.62 26.30 -42.09
C PRO A 157 38.13 25.79 -40.73
N VAL A 158 39.06 25.52 -39.81
CA VAL A 158 38.76 25.11 -38.44
C VAL A 158 37.87 26.15 -37.74
N GLY A 159 36.75 25.68 -37.18
CA GLY A 159 35.81 26.47 -36.39
C GLY A 159 35.98 26.29 -34.88
N ILE A 160 35.03 26.85 -34.13
CA ILE A 160 35.01 26.75 -32.66
C ILE A 160 34.87 25.29 -32.20
N PRO A 161 33.97 24.45 -32.74
CA PRO A 161 33.85 23.06 -32.28
C PRO A 161 35.13 22.25 -32.50
N GLU A 162 35.76 22.41 -33.67
CA GLU A 162 37.03 21.75 -33.97
C GLU A 162 38.15 22.21 -33.05
N LEU A 163 38.11 23.47 -32.58
CA LEU A 163 39.07 24.01 -31.61
C LEU A 163 38.88 23.40 -30.22
N TYR A 164 37.65 23.25 -29.72
CA TYR A 164 37.41 22.62 -28.42
C TYR A 164 37.70 21.11 -28.46
N ASN A 165 37.32 20.41 -29.53
CA ASN A 165 37.50 18.96 -29.68
C ASN A 165 38.97 18.49 -29.70
N ILE A 166 39.91 19.39 -30.03
CA ILE A 166 41.34 19.07 -30.00
C ILE A 166 42.00 19.27 -28.63
N ALA A 167 41.29 19.89 -27.68
CA ALA A 167 41.83 20.20 -26.37
C ALA A 167 41.74 19.00 -25.42
N SER A 168 42.79 18.76 -24.65
CA SER A 168 42.78 17.79 -23.55
C SER A 168 42.12 18.36 -22.28
N LEU A 169 42.10 19.69 -22.14
CA LEU A 169 41.49 20.41 -21.03
C LEU A 169 41.18 21.86 -21.44
N ILE A 170 40.00 22.36 -21.06
CA ILE A 170 39.65 23.77 -21.20
C ILE A 170 39.98 24.52 -19.92
N LEU A 171 40.76 25.60 -20.05
CA LEU A 171 41.15 26.48 -18.96
C LEU A 171 40.28 27.75 -18.96
N LEU A 172 39.50 27.93 -17.91
CA LEU A 172 38.60 29.09 -17.74
C LEU A 172 38.77 29.81 -16.38
N PRO A 173 39.98 30.20 -15.94
CA PRO A 173 40.13 31.08 -14.79
C PRO A 173 39.52 32.46 -15.09
N SER A 174 38.85 33.08 -14.11
CA SER A 174 38.29 34.43 -14.23
C SER A 174 37.92 35.02 -12.87
N LYS A 175 38.12 36.33 -12.66
CA LYS A 175 37.55 37.01 -11.49
C LYS A 175 36.06 37.32 -11.66
N THR A 176 35.66 37.66 -12.88
CA THR A 176 34.31 38.14 -13.19
C THR A 176 33.67 37.40 -14.38
N GLU A 177 32.35 37.53 -14.49
CA GLU A 177 31.47 36.99 -15.53
C GLU A 177 32.00 37.18 -16.97
N GLY A 178 31.60 36.30 -17.89
CA GLY A 178 32.08 36.21 -19.27
C GLY A 178 32.74 34.87 -19.59
N ARG A 179 32.33 33.81 -18.88
CA ARG A 179 32.75 32.41 -19.08
C ARG A 179 31.58 31.44 -19.21
N GLY A 180 30.34 31.91 -19.05
CA GLY A 180 29.16 31.05 -19.19
C GLY A 180 29.10 30.36 -20.55
N LEU A 181 29.21 31.13 -21.62
CA LEU A 181 29.21 30.58 -22.98
C LEU A 181 30.39 29.62 -23.24
N PRO A 182 31.66 29.94 -22.89
CA PRO A 182 32.75 28.96 -22.99
C PRO A 182 32.58 27.67 -22.18
N ILE A 183 31.91 27.72 -21.01
CA ILE A 183 31.59 26.50 -20.23
C ILE A 183 30.58 25.63 -21.01
N ILE A 184 29.57 26.27 -21.60
CA ILE A 184 28.53 25.58 -22.40
C ILE A 184 29.14 25.02 -23.69
N GLU A 185 29.97 25.79 -24.40
CA GLU A 185 30.69 25.35 -25.61
C GLU A 185 31.59 24.15 -25.32
N ALA A 186 32.40 24.21 -24.26
CA ALA A 186 33.25 23.10 -23.85
C ALA A 186 32.46 21.84 -23.49
N SER A 187 31.30 22.02 -22.84
CA SER A 187 30.40 20.93 -22.47
C SER A 187 29.76 20.30 -23.70
N ALA A 188 29.36 21.10 -24.68
CA ALA A 188 28.84 20.63 -25.98
C ALA A 188 29.92 19.91 -26.81
N CYS A 189 31.19 20.29 -26.67
CA CYS A 189 32.32 19.64 -27.32
C CYS A 189 32.92 18.50 -26.48
N CYS A 190 32.22 18.02 -25.46
CA CYS A 190 32.64 16.87 -24.67
C CYS A 190 34.07 16.99 -24.09
N THR A 191 34.47 18.20 -23.70
CA THR A 191 35.85 18.45 -23.23
C THR A 191 35.87 18.74 -21.72
N PRO A 192 36.80 18.16 -20.94
CA PRO A 192 36.99 18.50 -19.54
C PRO A 192 37.21 20.00 -19.28
N ILE A 193 36.61 20.54 -18.22
CA ILE A 193 36.61 21.97 -17.92
C ILE A 193 37.24 22.21 -16.54
N PHE A 194 38.30 23.02 -16.50
CA PHE A 194 38.84 23.60 -15.28
C PHE A 194 38.49 25.09 -15.21
N CYS A 195 37.63 25.47 -14.26
CA CYS A 195 37.11 26.83 -14.16
C CYS A 195 37.05 27.34 -12.72
N SER A 196 37.14 28.65 -12.56
CA SER A 196 36.94 29.30 -11.27
C SER A 196 35.47 29.65 -11.04
N ARG A 197 35.00 29.54 -9.80
CA ARG A 197 33.74 30.15 -9.37
C ARG A 197 33.85 31.67 -9.47
N TYR A 198 33.34 32.26 -10.56
CA TYR A 198 33.50 33.68 -10.86
C TYR A 198 32.36 34.53 -10.30
N TYR A 199 32.62 35.81 -10.07
CA TYR A 199 31.60 36.77 -9.64
C TYR A 199 30.84 37.40 -10.84
N PRO A 200 29.52 37.63 -10.78
CA PRO A 200 28.60 37.25 -9.69
C PRO A 200 28.36 35.73 -9.60
N GLU A 201 28.36 35.19 -8.38
CA GLU A 201 28.24 33.73 -8.16
C GLU A 201 26.87 33.17 -8.54
N ASN A 202 25.82 33.99 -8.50
CA ASN A 202 24.50 33.58 -8.98
C ASN A 202 24.54 33.24 -10.48
N VAL A 203 25.23 34.03 -11.29
CA VAL A 203 25.38 33.74 -12.73
C VAL A 203 26.17 32.44 -12.94
N TYR A 204 27.22 32.21 -12.16
CA TYR A 204 27.94 30.94 -12.19
C TYR A 204 27.02 29.76 -11.83
N SER A 205 26.27 29.87 -10.73
CA SER A 205 25.38 28.83 -10.22
C SER A 205 24.25 28.52 -11.21
N GLU A 206 23.76 29.52 -11.92
CA GLU A 206 22.79 29.38 -13.02
C GLU A 206 23.38 28.62 -14.21
N VAL A 207 24.60 28.95 -14.64
CA VAL A 207 25.29 28.22 -15.74
C VAL A 207 25.51 26.75 -15.35
N ILE A 208 26.00 26.50 -14.14
CA ILE A 208 26.18 25.13 -13.63
C ILE A 208 24.84 24.39 -13.46
N GLY A 209 23.76 25.11 -13.17
CA GLY A 209 22.42 24.55 -12.95
C GLY A 209 22.22 24.07 -11.51
N GLU A 210 22.81 24.73 -10.51
CA GLU A 210 22.68 24.30 -9.11
C GLU A 210 21.24 24.34 -8.57
N HIS A 211 20.34 25.09 -9.22
CA HIS A 211 18.90 25.09 -8.96
C HIS A 211 18.15 23.88 -9.58
N LEU A 212 18.81 23.08 -10.42
CA LEU A 212 18.25 21.91 -11.11
C LEU A 212 18.59 20.60 -10.38
N PRO A 213 17.89 19.48 -10.69
CA PRO A 213 18.28 18.14 -10.22
C PRO A 213 19.71 17.78 -10.59
N HIS A 214 20.37 16.92 -9.80
CA HIS A 214 21.78 16.57 -10.01
C HIS A 214 22.10 16.01 -11.41
N SER A 215 21.13 15.35 -12.04
CA SER A 215 21.24 14.83 -13.42
C SER A 215 21.34 15.92 -14.49
N GLU A 216 20.88 17.14 -14.19
CA GLU A 216 20.83 18.28 -15.11
C GLU A 216 21.90 19.34 -14.84
N ARG A 217 22.85 19.05 -13.95
CA ARG A 217 23.95 19.95 -13.61
C ARG A 217 25.16 19.69 -14.48
N LEU A 218 25.83 20.76 -14.91
CA LEU A 218 27.14 20.66 -15.56
C LEU A 218 28.20 20.26 -14.54
N LYS A 219 28.95 19.21 -14.86
CA LYS A 219 30.07 18.71 -14.07
C LYS A 219 31.35 19.40 -14.53
N VAL A 220 31.96 20.20 -13.65
CA VAL A 220 33.22 20.92 -13.92
C VAL A 220 34.22 20.72 -12.79
N ILE A 221 35.52 20.90 -13.09
CA ILE A 221 36.58 20.95 -12.08
C ILE A 221 36.64 22.39 -11.56
N GLU A 222 35.76 22.69 -10.61
CA GLU A 222 35.66 24.00 -10.00
C GLU A 222 36.74 24.24 -8.94
N PHE A 223 37.27 25.46 -8.88
CA PHE A 223 38.02 25.98 -7.73
C PHE A 223 37.57 27.40 -7.36
N ASP A 224 37.96 27.84 -6.16
CA ASP A 224 37.56 29.11 -5.53
C ASP A 224 38.21 30.37 -6.17
N GLY A 225 38.98 30.20 -7.23
CA GLY A 225 39.75 31.27 -7.85
C GLY A 225 41.03 31.64 -7.08
N LYS A 226 41.26 31.16 -5.86
CA LYS A 226 42.44 31.54 -5.04
C LYS A 226 43.47 30.43 -5.00
N THR A 227 43.07 29.18 -4.76
CA THR A 227 44.01 28.08 -4.50
C THR A 227 43.68 26.85 -5.33
N ILE A 228 44.69 26.33 -6.05
CA ILE A 228 44.61 25.02 -6.71
C ILE A 228 45.05 23.95 -5.70
N ALA A 229 44.09 23.19 -5.17
CA ALA A 229 44.33 22.09 -4.23
C ALA A 229 44.74 20.79 -4.94
N LYS A 230 45.41 19.88 -4.21
CA LYS A 230 45.83 18.56 -4.72
C LYS A 230 44.68 17.75 -5.35
N LYS A 231 43.45 17.86 -4.81
CA LYS A 231 42.26 17.22 -5.38
C LYS A 231 41.92 17.71 -6.80
N HIS A 232 42.18 18.99 -7.11
CA HIS A 232 41.95 19.54 -8.45
C HIS A 232 42.98 18.99 -9.42
N VAL A 233 44.25 18.96 -8.99
CA VAL A 233 45.38 18.40 -9.75
C VAL A 233 45.10 16.92 -10.10
N LYS A 234 44.75 16.09 -9.11
CA LYS A 234 44.40 14.68 -9.35
C LYS A 234 43.26 14.49 -10.35
N LYS A 235 42.16 15.24 -10.20
CA LYS A 235 41.02 15.19 -11.15
C LYS A 235 41.42 15.53 -12.58
N ILE A 236 42.38 16.45 -12.75
CA ILE A 236 42.91 16.86 -14.05
C ILE A 236 43.81 15.75 -14.62
N ILE A 237 44.73 15.20 -13.83
CA ILE A 237 45.60 14.08 -14.21
C ILE A 237 44.75 12.90 -14.73
N ASP A 238 43.70 12.54 -13.99
CA ASP A 238 42.81 11.44 -14.33
C ASP A 238 42.11 11.67 -15.67
N ARG A 239 41.61 12.88 -15.93
CA ARG A 239 40.90 13.23 -17.18
C ARG A 239 41.83 13.41 -18.38
N VAL A 240 43.06 13.87 -18.16
CA VAL A 240 44.05 14.08 -19.22
C VAL A 240 44.66 12.76 -19.67
N PHE A 241 44.98 11.84 -18.75
CA PHE A 241 45.64 10.58 -19.08
C PHE A 241 44.69 9.37 -19.18
N PHE A 242 43.48 9.43 -18.61
CA PHE A 242 42.50 8.34 -18.65
C PHE A 242 41.09 8.82 -19.07
N PRO A 243 40.95 9.54 -20.20
CA PRO A 243 39.67 10.14 -20.62
C PRO A 243 38.52 9.13 -20.78
N HIS A 244 38.83 7.87 -21.12
CA HIS A 244 37.84 6.80 -21.27
C HIS A 244 37.09 6.45 -19.97
N GLN A 245 37.68 6.69 -18.80
CA GLN A 245 37.03 6.42 -17.50
C GLN A 245 35.96 7.47 -17.13
N PHE A 246 35.90 8.57 -17.88
CA PHE A 246 35.00 9.70 -17.62
C PHE A 246 34.04 9.97 -18.78
N SER A 247 33.84 9.00 -19.68
CA SER A 247 32.94 9.12 -20.83
C SER A 247 31.51 9.49 -20.41
N ASP A 248 31.01 8.90 -19.33
CA ASP A 248 29.64 9.11 -18.84
C ASP A 248 29.45 10.52 -18.26
N GLU A 249 30.48 11.06 -17.59
CA GLU A 249 30.48 12.44 -17.08
C GLU A 249 30.45 13.46 -18.21
N ILE A 250 31.25 13.21 -19.26
CA ILE A 250 31.36 14.08 -20.42
C ILE A 250 30.08 14.02 -21.28
N LEU A 251 29.54 12.82 -21.50
CA LEU A 251 28.28 12.63 -22.24
C LEU A 251 27.09 13.27 -21.49
N GLN A 252 27.08 13.22 -20.16
CA GLN A 252 26.09 13.93 -19.37
C GLN A 252 26.15 15.44 -19.63
N ASN A 253 27.34 16.06 -19.58
CA ASN A 253 27.46 17.50 -19.84
C ASN A 253 26.92 17.90 -21.22
N HIS A 254 27.19 17.10 -22.25
CA HIS A 254 26.63 17.31 -23.59
C HIS A 254 25.10 17.23 -23.58
N GLN A 255 24.53 16.19 -22.97
CA GLN A 255 23.09 16.01 -22.86
C GLN A 255 22.42 17.15 -22.08
N VAL A 256 23.07 17.67 -21.03
CA VAL A 256 22.60 18.81 -20.26
C VAL A 256 22.55 20.07 -21.13
N VAL A 257 23.56 20.31 -21.96
CA VAL A 257 23.57 21.45 -22.88
C VAL A 257 22.46 21.32 -23.93
N ASP A 258 22.30 20.15 -24.54
CA ASP A 258 21.23 19.88 -25.52
C ASP A 258 19.84 20.13 -24.94
N LYS A 259 19.60 19.69 -23.70
CA LYS A 259 18.32 19.84 -23.01
C LYS A 259 18.04 21.27 -22.57
N ARG A 260 19.07 22.06 -22.21
CA ARG A 260 18.88 23.39 -21.60
C ARG A 260 18.98 24.55 -22.59
N TYR A 261 19.81 24.44 -23.62
CA TYR A 261 20.22 25.59 -24.44
C TYR A 261 19.95 25.43 -25.94
N SER A 262 19.27 24.34 -26.37
CA SER A 262 18.92 24.16 -27.77
C SER A 262 17.68 24.98 -28.18
N LEU A 263 17.59 25.35 -29.46
CA LEU A 263 16.38 25.95 -30.04
C LEU A 263 15.15 25.05 -29.89
N ASN A 264 15.37 23.73 -29.93
CA ASN A 264 14.34 22.73 -29.68
C ASN A 264 13.85 22.79 -28.23
N ALA A 265 14.74 22.93 -27.24
CA ALA A 265 14.35 23.08 -25.83
C ALA A 265 13.48 24.33 -25.59
N LEU A 266 13.85 25.47 -26.18
CA LEU A 266 13.05 26.70 -26.07
C LEU A 266 11.65 26.54 -26.70
N LYS A 267 11.59 25.94 -27.89
CA LYS A 267 10.34 25.67 -28.59
C LYS A 267 9.46 24.70 -27.79
N SER A 268 10.04 23.60 -27.31
CA SER A 268 9.34 22.58 -26.52
C SER A 268 8.76 23.15 -25.24
N ASN A 269 9.51 23.98 -24.49
CA ASN A 269 9.01 24.61 -23.26
C ASN A 269 7.78 25.52 -23.50
N ILE A 270 7.80 26.31 -24.58
CA ILE A 270 6.67 27.20 -24.92
C ILE A 270 5.47 26.39 -25.42
N GLU A 271 5.71 25.37 -26.25
CA GLU A 271 4.66 24.47 -26.73
C GLU A 271 4.01 23.69 -25.58
N GLU A 272 4.80 23.23 -24.61
CA GLU A 272 4.34 22.48 -23.45
C GLU A 272 3.42 23.30 -22.52
N ILE A 273 3.80 24.53 -22.19
CA ILE A 273 2.99 25.44 -21.36
C ILE A 273 1.65 25.73 -22.05
N CYS A 274 1.71 26.12 -23.33
CA CYS A 274 0.52 26.43 -24.12
C CYS A 274 -0.39 25.21 -24.29
N TYR A 275 0.18 24.03 -24.53
CA TYR A 275 -0.57 22.79 -24.71
C TYR A 275 -1.21 22.30 -23.39
N SER A 276 -0.50 22.42 -22.27
CA SER A 276 -1.00 22.06 -20.95
C SER A 276 -2.20 22.91 -20.55
N MET A 277 -2.12 24.23 -20.73
CA MET A 277 -3.24 25.14 -20.51
C MET A 277 -4.42 24.84 -21.44
N TYR A 278 -4.16 24.60 -22.73
CA TYR A 278 -5.20 24.23 -23.70
C TYR A 278 -5.95 22.94 -23.32
N ARG A 279 -5.23 21.94 -22.78
CA ARG A 279 -5.81 20.64 -22.40
C ARG A 279 -6.60 20.70 -21.10
N GLN A 280 -6.15 21.47 -20.11
CA GLN A 280 -6.92 21.72 -18.87
C GLN A 280 -8.29 22.38 -19.15
N LEU A 281 -8.40 23.09 -20.27
CA LEU A 281 -9.62 23.80 -20.67
C LEU A 281 -10.53 23.02 -21.64
N LYS A 282 -10.16 21.81 -22.07
CA LYS A 282 -10.95 21.00 -23.02
C LYS A 282 -11.92 20.01 -22.35
N MET A 283 -13.14 19.88 -22.89
CA MET A 283 -14.14 18.92 -22.40
C MET A 283 -13.72 17.45 -22.60
N ASN A 284 -13.92 16.63 -21.56
CA ASN A 284 -13.32 15.30 -21.39
C ASN A 284 -14.13 14.09 -21.93
N LYS A 285 -15.15 14.31 -22.79
CA LYS A 285 -16.12 13.25 -23.19
C LYS A 285 -15.48 12.03 -23.87
N LYS A 286 -14.43 12.21 -24.69
CA LYS A 286 -13.77 11.11 -25.42
C LYS A 286 -12.94 10.21 -24.49
N ILE A 287 -12.27 10.80 -23.49
CA ILE A 287 -11.43 10.07 -22.53
C ILE A 287 -12.31 9.21 -21.60
N ILE A 288 -13.45 9.76 -21.14
CA ILE A 288 -14.42 9.01 -20.32
C ILE A 288 -14.93 7.76 -21.05
N ARG A 289 -15.22 7.84 -22.35
CA ARG A 289 -15.66 6.67 -23.13
C ARG A 289 -14.57 5.60 -23.21
N LYS A 290 -13.31 6.00 -23.34
CA LYS A 290 -12.16 5.08 -23.36
C LYS A 290 -12.02 4.36 -22.02
N VAL A 291 -12.02 5.11 -20.92
CA VAL A 291 -11.93 4.55 -19.55
C VAL A 291 -13.11 3.65 -19.22
N LYS A 292 -14.33 4.02 -19.66
CA LYS A 292 -15.51 3.16 -19.53
C LYS A 292 -15.30 1.79 -20.17
N ASN A 293 -14.80 1.74 -21.40
CA ASN A 293 -14.57 0.49 -22.11
C ASN A 293 -13.47 -0.33 -21.41
N ALA A 294 -12.35 0.32 -21.07
CA ALA A 294 -11.23 -0.32 -20.36
C ALA A 294 -11.67 -0.93 -19.02
N ILE A 295 -12.46 -0.22 -18.21
CA ILE A 295 -13.02 -0.75 -16.96
C ILE A 295 -13.93 -1.94 -17.20
N SER A 296 -14.80 -1.87 -18.22
CA SER A 296 -15.73 -2.96 -18.53
C SER A 296 -14.98 -4.23 -18.95
N GLU A 297 -14.08 -4.10 -19.92
CA GLU A 297 -13.26 -5.21 -20.43
C GLU A 297 -12.36 -5.80 -19.32
N TYR A 298 -11.74 -4.94 -18.51
CA TYR A 298 -10.89 -5.37 -17.41
C TYR A 298 -11.67 -6.04 -16.28
N LYS A 299 -12.90 -5.59 -16.00
CA LYS A 299 -13.78 -6.24 -15.02
C LYS A 299 -14.18 -7.64 -15.49
N ASP A 300 -14.51 -7.82 -16.77
CA ASP A 300 -14.80 -9.14 -17.32
C ASP A 300 -13.56 -10.04 -17.28
N PHE A 301 -12.38 -9.47 -17.52
CA PHE A 301 -11.09 -10.16 -17.41
C PHE A 301 -10.78 -10.62 -15.98
N CYS A 302 -10.99 -9.77 -14.97
CA CYS A 302 -10.79 -10.12 -13.56
C CYS A 302 -11.82 -11.14 -13.05
N ASN A 303 -13.03 -11.15 -13.61
CA ASN A 303 -14.09 -12.10 -13.22
C ASN A 303 -14.10 -13.39 -14.07
N TYR A 304 -13.14 -13.57 -14.97
CA TYR A 304 -13.05 -14.77 -15.78
C TYR A 304 -12.91 -16.03 -14.90
N SER A 305 -13.76 -17.02 -15.16
CA SER A 305 -13.71 -18.33 -14.50
C SER A 305 -13.73 -19.46 -15.53
N SER A 306 -13.12 -20.58 -15.16
CA SER A 306 -13.10 -21.81 -15.95
C SER A 306 -13.14 -23.03 -15.03
N ILE A 307 -13.51 -24.20 -15.58
CA ILE A 307 -13.54 -25.46 -14.82
C ILE A 307 -12.17 -25.74 -14.19
N GLY A 308 -11.08 -25.54 -14.95
CA GLY A 308 -9.71 -25.70 -14.43
C GLY A 308 -9.35 -24.70 -13.33
N LEU A 309 -9.84 -23.46 -13.40
CA LEU A 309 -9.62 -22.48 -12.34
C LEU A 309 -10.37 -22.86 -11.05
N ASN A 310 -11.60 -23.35 -11.17
CA ASN A 310 -12.43 -23.76 -10.04
C ASN A 310 -11.87 -25.00 -9.31
N GLN A 311 -10.98 -25.77 -9.96
CA GLN A 311 -10.21 -26.83 -9.30
C GLN A 311 -9.09 -26.27 -8.42
N LEU A 312 -8.55 -25.09 -8.72
CA LEU A 312 -7.49 -24.43 -7.94
C LEU A 312 -8.05 -23.53 -6.83
N LEU A 313 -9.24 -22.94 -7.05
CA LEU A 313 -9.88 -21.99 -6.15
C LEU A 313 -11.23 -22.51 -5.66
N ASN A 314 -11.27 -23.02 -4.43
CA ASN A 314 -12.53 -23.42 -3.80
C ASN A 314 -13.25 -22.19 -3.21
N THR A 315 -14.23 -21.65 -3.94
CA THR A 315 -14.97 -20.43 -3.59
C THR A 315 -16.38 -20.68 -3.07
N LYS A 316 -16.74 -21.93 -2.75
CA LYS A 316 -18.11 -22.30 -2.34
C LYS A 316 -18.60 -21.55 -1.09
N ASN A 317 -17.73 -21.41 -0.09
CA ASN A 317 -18.03 -20.71 1.16
C ASN A 317 -17.11 -19.50 1.41
N ARG A 318 -16.30 -19.12 0.41
CA ARG A 318 -15.25 -18.13 0.58
C ARG A 318 -14.94 -17.37 -0.69
N GLU A 319 -14.48 -16.15 -0.55
CA GLU A 319 -14.06 -15.34 -1.69
C GLU A 319 -12.56 -15.53 -1.97
N TYR A 320 -12.21 -15.69 -3.25
CA TYR A 320 -10.86 -15.41 -3.74
C TYR A 320 -10.70 -13.90 -3.91
N LEU A 321 -9.83 -13.28 -3.11
CA LEU A 321 -9.58 -11.85 -3.14
C LEU A 321 -8.11 -11.59 -3.45
N PRO A 322 -7.74 -11.15 -4.67
CA PRO A 322 -6.36 -11.00 -5.10
C PRO A 322 -5.76 -9.66 -4.65
N GLY A 323 -5.58 -9.46 -3.34
CA GLY A 323 -5.02 -8.21 -2.80
C GLY A 323 -5.44 -7.90 -1.37
N TYR A 324 -5.10 -6.70 -0.89
CA TYR A 324 -5.35 -6.27 0.49
C TYR A 324 -6.85 -6.24 0.87
N GLY A 325 -7.69 -5.83 -0.07
CA GLY A 325 -9.13 -5.67 0.10
C GLY A 325 -9.73 -4.91 -1.07
N ARG A 326 -11.04 -5.04 -1.28
CA ARG A 326 -11.75 -4.27 -2.30
C ARG A 326 -11.79 -2.80 -1.89
N LEU A 327 -11.43 -1.90 -2.80
CA LEU A 327 -11.31 -0.45 -2.58
C LEU A 327 -12.62 0.23 -2.16
N ARG A 328 -13.76 -0.44 -2.39
CA ARG A 328 -15.07 -0.01 -1.89
C ARG A 328 -15.13 0.05 -0.38
N PHE A 329 -14.43 -0.86 0.29
CA PHE A 329 -14.43 -0.99 1.75
C PHE A 329 -13.19 -0.31 2.31
N MET A 330 -13.35 0.33 3.46
CA MET A 330 -12.21 0.84 4.20
C MET A 330 -11.37 -0.35 4.68
N ILE A 331 -10.08 -0.33 4.37
CA ILE A 331 -9.10 -1.35 4.69
C ILE A 331 -8.08 -0.85 5.73
N MET A 332 -8.14 0.41 6.16
CA MET A 332 -7.36 0.93 7.30
C MET A 332 -8.18 0.89 8.60
N LEU A 333 -7.58 0.37 9.67
CA LEU A 333 -8.19 0.32 11.01
C LEU A 333 -8.73 1.69 11.44
N LYS A 334 -7.93 2.76 11.29
CA LYS A 334 -8.34 4.10 11.70
C LYS A 334 -9.58 4.58 10.95
N SER A 335 -9.71 4.31 9.65
CA SER A 335 -10.90 4.68 8.88
C SER A 335 -12.18 3.94 9.32
N LEU A 336 -12.05 2.72 9.83
CA LEU A 336 -13.18 1.98 10.40
C LEU A 336 -13.72 2.64 11.67
N ILE A 337 -12.83 3.24 12.47
CA ILE A 337 -13.14 3.78 13.79
C ILE A 337 -13.42 5.29 13.74
N ASP A 338 -12.54 6.08 13.14
CA ASP A 338 -12.64 7.52 12.96
C ASP A 338 -13.36 7.86 11.64
N PRO A 339 -14.61 8.36 11.69
CA PRO A 339 -15.39 8.69 10.50
C PRO A 339 -14.82 9.81 9.64
N SER A 340 -13.82 10.55 10.11
CA SER A 340 -13.18 11.62 9.35
C SER A 340 -11.99 11.15 8.51
N TYR A 341 -11.36 10.03 8.92
CA TYR A 341 -10.09 9.57 8.36
C TYR A 341 -10.21 8.88 6.99
N PHE A 342 -11.40 8.38 6.62
CA PHE A 342 -11.61 7.69 5.33
C PHE A 342 -11.22 8.53 4.10
N ARG A 343 -11.24 9.87 4.20
CA ARG A 343 -10.78 10.77 3.13
C ARG A 343 -9.27 10.67 2.91
N VAL A 344 -8.51 10.47 3.98
CA VAL A 344 -7.05 10.26 3.90
C VAL A 344 -6.76 8.95 3.19
N GLU A 345 -7.49 7.89 3.53
CA GLU A 345 -7.39 6.59 2.86
C GLU A 345 -7.76 6.69 1.37
N GLU A 346 -8.87 7.36 1.03
CA GLU A 346 -9.28 7.58 -0.37
C GLU A 346 -8.22 8.35 -1.17
N GLN A 347 -7.62 9.40 -0.60
CA GLN A 347 -6.53 10.13 -1.27
C GLN A 347 -5.24 9.30 -1.34
N MET A 348 -4.95 8.46 -0.34
CA MET A 348 -3.81 7.54 -0.36
C MET A 348 -3.95 6.53 -1.52
N ILE A 349 -5.15 5.96 -1.73
CA ILE A 349 -5.43 5.05 -2.85
C ILE A 349 -5.18 5.75 -4.19
N ARG A 350 -5.67 6.99 -4.35
CA ARG A 350 -5.39 7.80 -5.55
C ARG A 350 -3.89 8.04 -5.71
N GLY A 351 -3.20 8.45 -4.65
CA GLY A 351 -1.76 8.69 -4.64
C GLY A 351 -0.96 7.46 -5.06
N ILE A 352 -1.30 6.27 -4.55
CA ILE A 352 -0.67 4.99 -4.96
C ILE A 352 -0.86 4.76 -6.47
N ALA A 353 -2.08 4.94 -6.98
CA ALA A 353 -2.37 4.76 -8.41
C ALA A 353 -1.56 5.73 -9.29
N TYR A 354 -1.45 7.00 -8.90
CA TYR A 354 -0.65 7.98 -9.63
C TYR A 354 0.85 7.73 -9.53
N ASN A 355 1.36 7.35 -8.36
CA ASN A 355 2.77 7.00 -8.20
C ASN A 355 3.13 5.79 -9.07
N TYR A 356 2.28 4.76 -9.07
CA TYR A 356 2.43 3.59 -9.92
C TYR A 356 2.42 3.98 -11.41
N ALA A 357 1.46 4.80 -11.86
CA ALA A 357 1.43 5.32 -13.22
C ALA A 357 2.68 6.16 -13.58
N HIS A 358 3.18 6.96 -12.62
CA HIS A 358 4.35 7.81 -12.81
C HIS A 358 5.63 7.00 -13.02
N GLU A 359 5.84 5.95 -12.22
CA GLU A 359 6.99 5.05 -12.37
C GLU A 359 7.01 4.35 -13.74
N MET A 360 5.84 4.01 -14.29
CA MET A 360 5.75 3.46 -15.65
C MET A 360 6.29 4.43 -16.70
N VAL A 361 5.82 5.69 -16.63
CA VAL A 361 6.20 6.74 -17.58
C VAL A 361 7.69 7.06 -17.46
N GLN A 362 8.24 7.14 -16.24
CA GLN A 362 9.66 7.44 -16.01
C GLN A 362 10.62 6.44 -16.69
N ARG A 363 10.28 5.14 -16.70
CA ARG A 363 11.13 4.09 -17.30
C ARG A 363 11.25 4.17 -18.83
N GLY A 364 10.30 4.82 -19.48
CA GLY A 364 10.28 5.06 -20.93
C GLY A 364 10.15 6.54 -21.26
N ASN A 365 10.58 7.45 -20.38
CA ASN A 365 10.30 8.87 -20.51
C ASN A 365 10.79 9.46 -21.84
N ASP A 366 11.92 8.97 -22.34
CA ASP A 366 12.53 9.37 -23.62
C ASP A 366 11.88 8.69 -24.84
N ILE A 367 10.98 7.73 -24.63
CA ILE A 367 10.30 6.93 -25.68
C ILE A 367 8.92 7.52 -26.00
N PHE A 368 8.21 8.06 -25.00
CA PHE A 368 6.81 8.48 -25.13
C PHE A 368 6.67 9.95 -25.52
N GLU A 369 5.71 10.26 -26.41
CA GLU A 369 5.34 11.64 -26.68
C GLU A 369 4.59 12.26 -25.49
N GLU A 370 4.80 13.55 -25.23
CA GLU A 370 4.16 14.26 -24.11
C GLU A 370 2.62 14.21 -24.16
N LYS A 371 2.06 14.26 -25.39
CA LYS A 371 0.63 14.07 -25.66
C LYS A 371 0.10 12.74 -25.12
N GLU A 372 0.86 11.67 -25.28
CA GLU A 372 0.46 10.32 -24.88
C GLU A 372 0.58 10.16 -23.37
N LYS A 373 1.64 10.72 -22.75
CA LYS A 373 1.80 10.78 -21.29
C LYS A 373 0.62 11.49 -20.64
N ILE A 374 0.25 12.68 -21.15
CA ILE A 374 -0.91 13.44 -20.66
C ILE A 374 -2.21 12.66 -20.85
N LEU A 375 -2.39 12.00 -22.01
CA LEU A 375 -3.58 11.16 -22.24
C LEU A 375 -3.66 10.01 -21.23
N PHE A 376 -2.54 9.37 -20.93
CA PHE A 376 -2.45 8.30 -19.94
C PHE A 376 -2.79 8.80 -18.52
N TYR A 377 -2.17 9.88 -18.04
CA TYR A 377 -2.49 10.43 -16.72
C TYR A 377 -3.94 10.90 -16.60
N ASN A 378 -4.49 11.53 -17.64
CA ASN A 378 -5.91 11.90 -17.66
C ASN A 378 -6.81 10.66 -17.62
N SER A 379 -6.45 9.59 -18.34
CA SER A 379 -7.17 8.32 -18.27
C SER A 379 -7.13 7.73 -16.87
N VAL A 380 -5.99 7.78 -16.16
CA VAL A 380 -5.87 7.35 -14.75
C VAL A 380 -6.76 8.20 -13.83
N GLU A 381 -6.82 9.52 -14.04
CA GLU A 381 -7.71 10.41 -13.26
C GLU A 381 -9.18 10.03 -13.44
N GLN A 382 -9.60 9.80 -14.69
CA GLN A 382 -10.99 9.53 -15.02
C GLN A 382 -11.48 8.18 -14.44
N ILE A 383 -10.59 7.25 -14.05
CA ILE A 383 -10.97 6.03 -13.32
C ILE A 383 -11.74 6.39 -12.04
N PHE A 384 -11.27 7.41 -11.31
CA PHE A 384 -11.85 7.82 -10.02
C PHE A 384 -13.11 8.67 -10.15
N LEU A 385 -13.29 9.31 -11.30
CA LEU A 385 -14.42 10.21 -11.56
C LEU A 385 -15.60 9.50 -12.25
N TYR A 386 -15.36 8.30 -12.81
CA TYR A 386 -16.38 7.56 -13.54
C TYR A 386 -17.45 6.94 -12.61
N LYS A 387 -18.71 7.33 -12.83
CA LYS A 387 -19.90 6.84 -12.11
C LYS A 387 -20.87 6.18 -13.08
N THR A 388 -21.45 5.04 -12.69
CA THR A 388 -22.39 4.28 -13.54
C THR A 388 -23.81 4.11 -12.97
N GLY A 389 -24.02 4.42 -11.70
CA GLY A 389 -25.34 4.28 -11.07
C GLY A 389 -25.31 4.40 -9.55
N GLU A 390 -26.17 3.62 -8.88
CA GLU A 390 -26.27 3.53 -7.43
C GLU A 390 -26.17 2.08 -6.91
N LEU A 391 -25.68 1.92 -5.68
CA LEU A 391 -25.60 0.65 -4.97
C LEU A 391 -26.95 0.28 -4.35
N GLU A 392 -27.40 -0.96 -4.58
CA GLU A 392 -28.62 -1.50 -3.96
C GLU A 392 -28.47 -1.75 -2.46
N ILE A 393 -27.37 -2.43 -2.07
CA ILE A 393 -27.03 -2.73 -0.67
C ILE A 393 -25.95 -1.75 -0.21
N GLN A 394 -26.19 -1.09 0.92
CA GLN A 394 -25.19 -0.28 1.58
C GLN A 394 -24.41 -1.11 2.62
N HIS A 395 -23.14 -0.77 2.80
CA HIS A 395 -22.29 -1.35 3.84
C HIS A 395 -21.81 -0.22 4.73
N ASP A 396 -21.93 -0.38 6.04
CA ASP A 396 -21.57 0.65 7.03
C ASP A 396 -20.09 1.06 7.05
N HIS A 397 -19.25 0.32 6.32
CA HIS A 397 -17.81 0.52 6.20
C HIS A 397 -17.35 0.74 4.75
N SER A 398 -18.24 1.16 3.85
CA SER A 398 -17.88 1.52 2.47
C SER A 398 -17.67 3.02 2.25
N LEU A 399 -16.89 3.38 1.23
CA LEU A 399 -16.67 4.77 0.82
C LEU A 399 -17.99 5.50 0.48
N PRO A 400 -18.94 4.93 -0.31
CA PRO A 400 -20.22 5.61 -0.57
C PRO A 400 -21.03 5.88 0.69
N TYR A 401 -21.05 4.94 1.65
CA TYR A 401 -21.73 5.12 2.93
C TYR A 401 -21.13 6.26 3.75
N ARG A 402 -19.79 6.36 3.80
CA ARG A 402 -19.08 7.46 4.48
C ARG A 402 -19.32 8.82 3.83
N HIS A 403 -19.40 8.86 2.50
CA HIS A 403 -19.79 10.04 1.72
C HIS A 403 -21.29 10.34 1.75
N ARG A 404 -22.10 9.57 2.50
CA ARG A 404 -23.56 9.74 2.65
C ARG A 404 -24.32 9.72 1.32
N ASN A 405 -23.89 8.89 0.37
CA ASN A 405 -24.58 8.70 -0.90
C ASN A 405 -24.65 7.20 -1.28
N LYS A 406 -25.31 6.90 -2.40
CA LYS A 406 -25.38 5.55 -2.98
C LYS A 406 -24.56 5.41 -4.27
N HIS A 407 -23.73 6.38 -4.63
CA HIS A 407 -23.06 6.39 -5.94
C HIS A 407 -22.16 5.18 -6.13
N PHE A 408 -22.30 4.52 -7.28
CA PHE A 408 -21.45 3.41 -7.67
C PHE A 408 -20.31 3.89 -8.58
N TYR A 409 -19.10 3.75 -8.06
CA TYR A 409 -17.85 4.00 -8.78
C TYR A 409 -17.20 2.66 -9.12
N PRO A 410 -17.12 2.25 -10.40
CA PRO A 410 -16.66 0.91 -10.77
C PRO A 410 -15.26 0.54 -10.26
N TYR A 411 -14.35 1.51 -10.12
CA TYR A 411 -12.99 1.24 -9.62
C TYR A 411 -12.98 0.68 -8.19
N GLN A 412 -14.03 0.95 -7.41
CA GLN A 412 -14.16 0.48 -6.04
C GLN A 412 -14.35 -1.04 -5.96
N ASP A 413 -14.72 -1.70 -7.05
CA ASP A 413 -14.81 -3.17 -7.10
C ASP A 413 -13.44 -3.85 -7.12
N PHE A 414 -12.40 -3.13 -7.52
CA PHE A 414 -11.03 -3.64 -7.60
C PHE A 414 -10.32 -3.59 -6.25
N THR A 415 -9.30 -4.42 -6.10
CA THR A 415 -8.21 -4.27 -5.11
C THR A 415 -7.18 -3.23 -5.58
N ILE A 416 -6.25 -2.83 -4.71
CA ILE A 416 -5.10 -1.99 -5.11
C ILE A 416 -4.29 -2.66 -6.23
N GLN A 417 -4.11 -3.97 -6.15
CA GLN A 417 -3.39 -4.77 -7.13
C GLN A 417 -4.09 -4.81 -8.49
N GLU A 418 -5.41 -5.03 -8.50
CA GLU A 418 -6.23 -4.97 -9.72
C GLU A 418 -6.28 -3.55 -10.30
N LEU A 419 -6.31 -2.51 -9.46
CA LEU A 419 -6.21 -1.13 -9.95
C LEU A 419 -4.88 -0.90 -10.69
N GLY A 420 -3.76 -1.43 -10.19
CA GLY A 420 -2.48 -1.44 -10.90
C GLY A 420 -2.54 -2.17 -12.23
N GLY A 421 -3.26 -3.31 -12.30
CA GLY A 421 -3.47 -4.03 -13.56
C GLY A 421 -4.36 -3.30 -14.58
N LEU A 422 -5.37 -2.56 -14.13
CA LEU A 422 -6.16 -1.66 -14.98
C LEU A 422 -5.29 -0.53 -15.54
N ILE A 423 -4.41 0.03 -14.71
CA ILE A 423 -3.45 1.05 -15.13
C ILE A 423 -2.45 0.46 -16.15
N ASN A 424 -1.96 -0.76 -15.94
CA ASN A 424 -1.13 -1.47 -16.93
C ASN A 424 -1.89 -1.68 -18.26
N SER A 425 -3.18 -2.01 -18.22
CA SER A 425 -4.02 -2.12 -19.42
C SER A 425 -4.07 -0.80 -20.19
N LEU A 426 -4.34 0.31 -19.51
CA LEU A 426 -4.37 1.65 -20.11
C LEU A 426 -3.00 2.06 -20.63
N TYR A 427 -1.93 1.71 -19.92
CA TYR A 427 -0.56 1.95 -20.33
C TYR A 427 -0.25 1.25 -21.66
N HIS A 428 -0.52 -0.05 -21.78
CA HIS A 428 -0.28 -0.77 -23.05
C HIS A 428 -1.17 -0.30 -24.19
N GLU A 429 -2.38 0.21 -23.90
CA GLU A 429 -3.28 0.76 -24.90
C GLU A 429 -2.87 2.18 -25.37
N ILE A 430 -2.25 2.99 -24.49
CA ILE A 430 -1.93 4.40 -24.76
C ILE A 430 -0.44 4.60 -25.10
N LEU A 431 0.46 3.97 -24.36
CA LEU A 431 1.92 4.13 -24.37
C LEU A 431 2.60 2.86 -24.91
N ARG A 432 2.38 2.55 -26.19
CA ARG A 432 2.95 1.34 -26.81
C ARG A 432 4.47 1.44 -26.93
N THR A 433 5.18 0.41 -26.47
CA THR A 433 6.63 0.26 -26.74
C THR A 433 6.87 -1.00 -27.57
N GLU A 434 7.51 -0.86 -28.73
CA GLU A 434 7.94 -2.01 -29.55
C GLU A 434 9.25 -2.66 -29.04
N LYS A 435 9.97 -2.02 -28.11
CA LYS A 435 11.23 -2.52 -27.57
C LYS A 435 11.01 -3.44 -26.35
N THR A 436 11.50 -4.67 -26.44
CA THR A 436 11.58 -5.59 -25.30
C THR A 436 12.72 -5.19 -24.35
N PRO A 437 12.49 -5.18 -23.02
CA PRO A 437 13.55 -4.90 -22.07
C PRO A 437 14.57 -6.04 -22.08
N ARG A 438 15.86 -5.73 -22.29
CA ARG A 438 16.94 -6.72 -22.15
C ARG A 438 17.24 -7.00 -20.67
N ILE A 439 17.34 -8.28 -20.31
CA ILE A 439 17.77 -8.72 -18.98
C ILE A 439 19.24 -8.29 -18.78
N ARG A 440 19.53 -7.59 -17.67
CA ARG A 440 20.88 -7.08 -17.37
C ARG A 440 21.79 -8.25 -16.97
N LYS A 441 22.96 -8.37 -17.60
CA LYS A 441 23.92 -9.48 -17.37
C LYS A 441 24.69 -9.40 -16.03
N ASN A 442 24.69 -8.25 -15.36
CA ASN A 442 25.58 -7.97 -14.23
C ASN A 442 24.89 -8.08 -12.87
N ALA A 443 25.05 -9.23 -12.22
CA ALA A 443 25.33 -9.37 -10.79
C ALA A 443 25.66 -10.86 -10.53
N HIS A 444 26.93 -11.18 -10.26
CA HIS A 444 27.28 -12.49 -9.71
C HIS A 444 26.62 -12.63 -8.33
N PHE A 445 25.83 -13.69 -8.11
CA PHE A 445 25.44 -14.15 -6.78
C PHE A 445 26.38 -15.25 -6.31
N PHE A 446 26.46 -15.44 -5.00
CA PHE A 446 27.40 -16.36 -4.37
C PHE A 446 27.04 -17.84 -4.57
N THR A 447 28.06 -18.69 -4.45
CA THR A 447 28.03 -20.16 -4.52
C THR A 447 27.43 -20.85 -3.28
N ASP A 448 27.03 -20.09 -2.25
CA ASP A 448 26.41 -20.61 -1.03
C ASP A 448 24.88 -20.40 -1.04
N ILE A 449 24.13 -21.49 -0.81
CA ILE A 449 22.66 -21.53 -0.89
C ILE A 449 21.99 -20.61 0.14
N ASP A 450 22.52 -20.54 1.36
CA ASP A 450 21.95 -19.71 2.43
C ASP A 450 22.20 -18.23 2.17
N LEU A 451 23.39 -17.90 1.64
CA LEU A 451 23.73 -16.55 1.24
C LEU A 451 22.89 -16.09 0.04
N ALA A 452 22.67 -16.97 -0.95
CA ALA A 452 21.80 -16.69 -2.08
C ALA A 452 20.36 -16.38 -1.63
N LEU A 453 19.80 -17.19 -0.73
CA LEU A 453 18.46 -16.96 -0.19
C LEU A 453 18.36 -15.64 0.60
N SER A 454 19.38 -15.29 1.39
CA SER A 454 19.41 -14.01 2.11
C SER A 454 19.45 -12.83 1.14
N GLN A 455 20.26 -12.90 0.09
CA GLN A 455 20.38 -11.83 -0.90
C GLN A 455 19.13 -11.69 -1.77
N LEU A 456 18.40 -12.77 -2.05
CA LEU A 456 17.13 -12.72 -2.79
C LEU A 456 16.07 -11.89 -2.06
N THR A 457 16.08 -11.88 -0.73
CA THR A 457 15.19 -11.01 0.07
C THR A 457 15.66 -9.56 0.17
N SER A 458 16.86 -9.23 -0.32
CA SER A 458 17.45 -7.88 -0.21
C SER A 458 17.40 -7.31 1.21
N SER A 459 17.53 -8.18 2.22
CA SER A 459 17.44 -7.86 3.65
C SER A 459 18.48 -8.62 4.46
N THR A 460 18.93 -8.00 5.55
CA THR A 460 19.85 -8.58 6.54
C THR A 460 19.12 -9.33 7.65
N TYR A 461 17.79 -9.25 7.70
CA TYR A 461 16.96 -9.89 8.71
C TYR A 461 15.73 -10.54 8.06
N LEU A 462 15.50 -11.82 8.37
CA LEU A 462 14.31 -12.56 7.95
C LEU A 462 13.27 -12.58 9.07
N GLY A 463 12.15 -11.91 8.85
CA GLY A 463 11.02 -11.92 9.80
C GLY A 463 10.27 -13.25 9.80
N ILE A 464 10.20 -13.92 8.66
CA ILE A 464 9.70 -15.29 8.49
C ILE A 464 10.78 -16.06 7.71
N ASP A 465 11.19 -17.21 8.23
CA ASP A 465 12.30 -17.99 7.70
C ASP A 465 11.90 -19.48 7.62
N ASP A 466 11.45 -19.87 6.43
CA ASP A 466 11.14 -21.25 6.04
C ASP A 466 12.12 -21.75 4.98
N ARG A 467 13.39 -21.31 5.04
CA ARG A 467 14.43 -21.70 4.09
C ARG A 467 14.68 -23.20 4.04
N ARG A 468 14.63 -23.87 5.19
CA ARG A 468 14.85 -25.32 5.28
C ARG A 468 13.77 -26.08 4.52
N GLU A 469 12.52 -25.70 4.73
CA GLU A 469 11.36 -26.27 4.05
C GLU A 469 11.42 -25.99 2.54
N LEU A 470 11.86 -24.79 2.13
CA LEU A 470 12.08 -24.45 0.73
C LEU A 470 13.15 -25.36 0.10
N ILE A 471 14.31 -25.50 0.73
CA ILE A 471 15.41 -26.35 0.23
C ILE A 471 14.94 -27.80 0.08
N ILE A 472 14.30 -28.38 1.10
CA ILE A 472 13.74 -29.73 1.04
C ILE A 472 12.80 -29.87 -0.17
N LYS A 473 11.97 -28.85 -0.43
CA LYS A 473 11.04 -28.88 -1.56
C LYS A 473 11.74 -28.75 -2.93
N LEU A 474 12.79 -27.93 -3.04
CA LEU A 474 13.60 -27.81 -4.26
C LEU A 474 14.30 -29.14 -4.61
N GLN A 475 14.80 -29.84 -3.58
CA GLN A 475 15.44 -31.16 -3.69
C GLN A 475 14.45 -32.28 -4.01
N SER A 476 13.18 -32.11 -3.62
CA SER A 476 12.14 -33.10 -3.92
C SER A 476 11.81 -33.12 -5.42
N ASN A 477 11.68 -34.33 -5.98
CA ASN A 477 11.34 -34.53 -7.38
C ASN A 477 9.84 -34.31 -7.63
N VAL A 478 9.42 -33.04 -7.58
CA VAL A 478 8.05 -32.58 -7.83
C VAL A 478 8.08 -31.37 -8.77
N PRO A 479 7.02 -31.12 -9.55
CA PRO A 479 7.03 -30.00 -10.48
C PRO A 479 6.89 -28.66 -9.73
N ILE A 480 7.52 -27.62 -10.28
CA ILE A 480 7.56 -26.28 -9.68
C ILE A 480 6.96 -25.26 -10.64
N ALA A 481 6.00 -24.45 -10.17
CA ALA A 481 5.60 -23.22 -10.84
C ALA A 481 6.36 -22.05 -10.22
N TYR A 482 7.31 -21.51 -10.95
CA TYR A 482 8.15 -20.41 -10.50
C TYR A 482 7.71 -19.09 -11.15
N PHE A 483 7.33 -18.11 -10.32
CA PHE A 483 6.96 -16.76 -10.74
C PHE A 483 8.12 -15.80 -10.43
N PRO A 484 8.85 -15.35 -11.47
CA PRO A 484 10.11 -14.64 -11.30
C PRO A 484 9.93 -13.22 -10.76
N GLY A 485 10.90 -12.79 -9.95
CA GLY A 485 11.07 -11.42 -9.51
C GLY A 485 12.03 -10.60 -10.39
N LYS A 486 12.70 -9.64 -9.76
CA LYS A 486 13.56 -8.64 -10.42
C LYS A 486 14.91 -9.21 -10.88
N TYR A 487 15.43 -10.25 -10.23
CA TYR A 487 16.80 -10.75 -10.40
C TYR A 487 16.81 -12.06 -11.18
N ILE A 488 16.15 -12.05 -12.35
CA ILE A 488 15.76 -13.28 -13.04
C ILE A 488 16.89 -14.22 -13.40
N LYS A 489 18.10 -13.72 -13.72
CA LYS A 489 19.27 -14.56 -13.98
C LYS A 489 19.59 -15.44 -12.76
N ASN A 490 19.79 -14.79 -11.62
CA ASN A 490 20.17 -15.44 -10.36
C ASN A 490 19.03 -16.34 -9.86
N GLU A 491 17.79 -15.92 -10.05
CA GLU A 491 16.65 -16.72 -9.65
C GLU A 491 16.44 -17.95 -10.55
N LEU A 492 16.75 -17.90 -11.86
CA LEU A 492 16.75 -19.07 -12.74
C LEU A 492 17.86 -20.05 -12.37
N GLU A 493 19.07 -19.54 -12.11
CA GLU A 493 20.18 -20.35 -11.62
C GLU A 493 19.78 -21.08 -10.32
N PHE A 494 19.24 -20.35 -9.35
CA PHE A 494 18.88 -20.90 -8.05
C PHE A 494 17.65 -21.82 -8.08
N PHE A 495 16.51 -21.35 -8.60
CA PHE A 495 15.26 -22.11 -8.56
C PHE A 495 15.12 -23.15 -9.67
N ALA A 496 15.80 -22.97 -10.81
CA ALA A 496 15.75 -23.96 -11.90
C ALA A 496 17.00 -24.86 -11.90
N LEU A 497 18.18 -24.30 -12.14
CA LEU A 497 19.39 -25.10 -12.36
C LEU A 497 19.81 -25.88 -11.11
N GLN A 498 19.98 -25.20 -9.97
CA GLN A 498 20.41 -25.85 -8.73
C GLN A 498 19.38 -26.85 -8.19
N SER A 499 18.08 -26.59 -8.38
CA SER A 499 17.03 -27.56 -8.06
C SER A 499 17.18 -28.86 -8.84
N ILE A 500 17.41 -28.78 -10.16
CA ILE A 500 17.57 -29.98 -11.00
C ILE A 500 18.88 -30.70 -10.68
N ARG A 501 19.99 -29.97 -10.50
CA ARG A 501 21.27 -30.56 -10.08
C ARG A 501 21.14 -31.31 -8.76
N SER A 502 20.48 -30.72 -7.77
CA SER A 502 20.31 -31.39 -6.48
C SER A 502 19.40 -32.63 -6.55
N ARG A 503 18.41 -32.66 -7.45
CA ARG A 503 17.58 -33.86 -7.72
C ARG A 503 18.35 -34.99 -8.40
N LEU A 504 19.43 -34.62 -9.09
CA LEU A 504 20.39 -35.53 -9.74
C LEU A 504 21.56 -35.89 -8.82
N GLU A 505 21.55 -35.44 -7.56
CA GLU A 505 22.63 -35.62 -6.59
C GLU A 505 23.99 -35.02 -7.04
N LEU A 506 23.95 -34.00 -7.91
CA LEU A 506 25.14 -33.28 -8.36
C LEU A 506 25.54 -32.18 -7.37
N GLY A 507 26.84 -31.97 -7.23
CA GLY A 507 27.41 -30.84 -6.48
C GLY A 507 27.14 -29.47 -7.15
N ILE A 508 27.24 -28.38 -6.39
CA ILE A 508 27.07 -27.00 -6.92
C ILE A 508 28.14 -26.66 -7.98
N GLU A 509 29.33 -27.25 -7.88
CA GLU A 509 30.44 -27.07 -8.82
C GLU A 509 30.43 -28.11 -9.96
N GLU A 510 29.54 -29.10 -9.92
CA GLU A 510 29.45 -30.13 -10.96
C GLU A 510 28.56 -29.65 -12.12
N GLU A 511 29.08 -29.78 -13.33
CA GLU A 511 28.43 -29.31 -14.55
C GLU A 511 27.33 -30.29 -15.00
N LEU A 512 26.16 -29.75 -15.31
CA LEU A 512 25.04 -30.51 -15.87
C LEU A 512 25.29 -30.77 -17.36
N THR A 513 25.77 -31.96 -17.68
CA THR A 513 26.05 -32.36 -19.06
C THR A 513 24.87 -33.01 -19.75
N GLU A 514 24.90 -33.02 -21.09
CA GLU A 514 23.90 -33.69 -21.92
C GLU A 514 23.84 -35.21 -21.68
N GLU A 515 24.97 -35.85 -21.34
CA GLU A 515 25.02 -37.29 -21.04
C GLU A 515 24.19 -37.64 -19.79
N ILE A 516 24.28 -36.82 -18.75
CA ILE A 516 23.53 -37.01 -17.50
C ILE A 516 22.02 -36.87 -17.79
N LEU A 517 21.62 -35.87 -18.57
CA LEU A 517 20.22 -35.65 -18.91
C LEU A 517 19.65 -36.74 -19.82
N ASN A 518 20.41 -37.26 -20.78
CA ASN A 518 19.98 -38.39 -21.61
C ASN A 518 19.57 -39.63 -20.79
N LYS A 519 20.26 -39.88 -19.68
CA LYS A 519 19.98 -41.03 -18.80
C LYS A 519 18.83 -40.79 -17.82
N ASN A 520 18.63 -39.54 -17.40
CA ASN A 520 17.79 -39.25 -16.23
C ASN A 520 16.57 -38.35 -16.49
N ALA A 521 16.54 -37.56 -17.57
CA ALA A 521 15.53 -36.50 -17.76
C ALA A 521 14.08 -37.01 -17.71
N GLY A 522 13.80 -38.23 -18.19
CA GLY A 522 12.46 -38.82 -18.16
C GLY A 522 11.91 -39.09 -16.75
N HIS A 523 12.77 -39.08 -15.73
CA HIS A 523 12.39 -39.30 -14.34
C HIS A 523 12.39 -38.02 -13.49
N ILE A 524 12.72 -36.87 -14.06
CA ILE A 524 12.83 -35.60 -13.32
C ILE A 524 11.61 -34.73 -13.61
N SER A 525 10.96 -34.24 -12.55
CA SER A 525 9.83 -33.34 -12.68
C SER A 525 10.27 -31.95 -13.18
N PRO A 526 9.51 -31.34 -14.11
CA PRO A 526 9.88 -30.08 -14.74
C PRO A 526 9.65 -28.85 -13.86
N ILE A 527 10.31 -27.75 -14.23
CA ILE A 527 10.19 -26.43 -13.64
C ILE A 527 9.59 -25.49 -14.68
N TYR A 528 8.47 -24.87 -14.32
CA TYR A 528 7.68 -23.99 -15.17
C TYR A 528 7.87 -22.54 -14.75
N VAL A 529 8.50 -21.74 -15.60
CA VAL A 529 8.65 -20.29 -15.41
C VAL A 529 7.39 -19.59 -15.89
N MET A 530 6.61 -19.05 -14.97
CA MET A 530 5.33 -18.39 -15.23
C MET A 530 5.56 -16.90 -15.46
N ALA A 531 5.48 -16.44 -16.71
CA ALA A 531 5.78 -15.05 -17.09
C ALA A 531 4.66 -14.42 -17.92
N SER A 532 4.44 -13.11 -17.75
CA SER A 532 3.40 -12.39 -18.51
C SER A 532 3.82 -12.17 -19.97
N ASN A 533 2.87 -12.17 -20.89
CA ASN A 533 3.10 -11.79 -22.28
C ASN A 533 3.35 -10.28 -22.45
N VAL A 534 3.04 -9.48 -21.44
CA VAL A 534 3.33 -8.05 -21.40
C VAL A 534 4.38 -7.73 -20.35
N THR A 535 5.16 -6.68 -20.61
CA THR A 535 6.14 -6.16 -19.64
C THR A 535 5.43 -5.25 -18.64
N THR A 536 5.57 -5.52 -17.35
CA THR A 536 5.11 -4.60 -16.30
C THR A 536 6.29 -3.89 -15.63
N ILE A 537 6.03 -2.91 -14.74
CA ILE A 537 7.08 -2.23 -13.95
C ILE A 537 8.01 -3.24 -13.27
N GLU A 538 7.49 -4.36 -12.79
CA GLU A 538 8.30 -5.25 -11.93
C GLU A 538 8.88 -6.44 -12.69
N ASN A 539 8.42 -6.73 -13.91
CA ASN A 539 8.63 -8.04 -14.53
C ASN A 539 9.05 -7.97 -16.01
N TYR A 540 9.95 -8.89 -16.37
CA TYR A 540 10.26 -9.23 -17.75
C TYR A 540 9.14 -10.08 -18.36
N ASN A 541 8.86 -9.87 -19.64
CA ASN A 541 7.85 -10.67 -20.34
C ASN A 541 8.39 -12.06 -20.74
N SER A 542 7.47 -12.98 -21.06
CA SER A 542 7.75 -14.37 -21.46
C SER A 542 8.78 -14.45 -22.58
N GLN A 543 8.68 -13.59 -23.58
CA GLN A 543 9.60 -13.57 -24.72
C GLN A 543 11.01 -13.16 -24.30
N SER A 544 11.15 -12.10 -23.50
CA SER A 544 12.45 -11.60 -23.03
C SER A 544 13.21 -12.66 -22.21
N ILE A 545 12.48 -13.52 -21.50
CA ILE A 545 13.04 -14.64 -20.74
C ILE A 545 13.45 -15.79 -21.66
N ARG A 546 12.62 -16.12 -22.66
CA ARG A 546 12.99 -17.10 -23.69
C ARG A 546 14.26 -16.66 -24.41
N ASP A 547 14.30 -15.40 -24.85
CA ASP A 547 15.45 -14.80 -25.53
C ASP A 547 16.69 -14.87 -24.64
N PHE A 548 16.57 -14.56 -23.34
CA PHE A 548 17.69 -14.68 -22.40
C PHE A 548 18.21 -16.11 -22.23
N ILE A 549 17.32 -17.12 -22.21
CA ILE A 549 17.74 -18.52 -22.13
C ILE A 549 18.39 -18.94 -23.46
N SER A 550 17.81 -18.55 -24.61
CA SER A 550 18.30 -18.95 -25.93
C SER A 550 19.57 -18.22 -26.39
N GLU A 551 19.71 -16.94 -26.04
CA GLU A 551 20.84 -16.07 -26.41
C GLU A 551 21.91 -15.97 -25.29
N GLY A 552 21.63 -16.55 -24.11
CA GLY A 552 22.54 -16.55 -22.97
C GLY A 552 23.73 -17.47 -23.20
N ASN A 553 24.92 -17.07 -22.73
CA ASN A 553 26.12 -17.93 -22.70
C ASN A 553 26.04 -19.00 -21.59
N ASP A 554 24.85 -19.49 -21.24
CA ASP A 554 24.62 -20.46 -20.16
C ASP A 554 24.12 -21.77 -20.77
N GLU A 555 25.07 -22.66 -21.06
CA GLU A 555 24.83 -23.92 -21.78
C GLU A 555 23.91 -24.88 -21.01
N GLU A 556 23.89 -24.80 -19.67
CA GLU A 556 23.09 -25.69 -18.84
C GLU A 556 21.61 -25.32 -18.83
N LEU A 557 21.28 -24.03 -18.80
CA LEU A 557 19.89 -23.58 -18.94
C LEU A 557 19.31 -23.95 -20.32
N LEU A 558 20.13 -23.87 -21.37
CA LEU A 558 19.79 -24.34 -22.72
C LEU A 558 19.51 -25.85 -22.75
N LEU A 559 20.36 -26.65 -22.08
CA LEU A 559 20.17 -28.09 -21.94
C LEU A 559 18.86 -28.42 -21.22
N LEU A 560 18.58 -27.77 -20.09
CA LEU A 560 17.32 -27.97 -19.35
C LEU A 560 16.09 -27.67 -20.22
N GLN A 561 16.15 -26.62 -21.06
CA GLN A 561 15.08 -26.29 -21.99
C GLN A 561 14.93 -27.35 -23.10
N LYS A 562 16.04 -27.82 -23.67
CA LYS A 562 16.08 -28.87 -24.71
C LYS A 562 15.38 -30.16 -24.24
N TYR A 563 15.61 -30.57 -22.99
CA TYR A 563 14.99 -31.76 -22.39
C TYR A 563 13.62 -31.50 -21.75
N LYS A 564 13.03 -30.30 -21.93
CA LYS A 564 11.73 -29.89 -21.36
C LYS A 564 11.68 -29.92 -19.81
N LEU A 565 12.83 -29.91 -19.15
CA LEU A 565 12.95 -29.78 -17.70
C LEU A 565 12.77 -28.32 -17.24
N LEU A 566 13.06 -27.35 -18.11
CA LEU A 566 12.76 -25.93 -17.91
C LEU A 566 11.83 -25.43 -19.01
N GLN A 567 10.64 -24.94 -18.64
CA GLN A 567 9.63 -24.49 -19.60
C GLN A 567 9.10 -23.10 -19.24
N VAL A 568 9.19 -22.14 -20.15
CA VAL A 568 8.55 -20.83 -19.99
C VAL A 568 7.08 -20.94 -20.42
N ILE A 569 6.17 -20.72 -19.47
CA ILE A 569 4.73 -20.71 -19.67
C ILE A 569 4.24 -19.27 -19.68
N GLU A 570 3.59 -18.90 -20.77
CA GLU A 570 3.04 -17.57 -20.93
C GLU A 570 1.73 -17.40 -20.14
N THR A 571 1.61 -16.27 -19.47
CA THR A 571 0.41 -15.82 -18.75
C THR A 571 -0.13 -14.54 -19.38
N LYS A 572 -1.44 -14.29 -19.24
CA LYS A 572 -2.07 -13.06 -19.73
C LYS A 572 -2.15 -11.95 -18.67
N GLN A 573 -1.44 -12.11 -17.57
CA GLN A 573 -1.65 -11.34 -16.37
C GLN A 573 -1.21 -9.88 -16.52
N LEU A 574 -2.07 -8.97 -16.04
CA LEU A 574 -1.80 -7.54 -16.03
C LEU A 574 -1.41 -7.03 -14.63
N CYS A 575 -1.85 -7.66 -13.54
CA CYS A 575 -1.47 -7.23 -12.19
C CYS A 575 -0.01 -7.55 -11.85
N GLY A 576 0.60 -6.77 -10.94
CA GLY A 576 1.72 -7.24 -10.12
C GLY A 576 1.31 -8.46 -9.29
N GLY A 577 2.25 -9.31 -8.86
CA GLY A 577 1.97 -10.54 -8.09
C GLY A 577 1.45 -11.73 -8.91
N ILE A 578 0.43 -12.43 -8.42
CA ILE A 578 -0.21 -13.62 -9.06
C ILE A 578 -1.74 -13.50 -8.97
N HIS A 579 -2.39 -13.20 -10.09
CA HIS A 579 -3.84 -13.14 -10.21
C HIS A 579 -4.36 -14.32 -11.04
N PHE A 580 -4.92 -15.34 -10.37
CA PHE A 580 -5.29 -16.60 -11.01
C PHE A 580 -6.30 -16.47 -12.16
N ASN A 581 -7.29 -15.57 -12.05
CA ASN A 581 -8.25 -15.33 -13.14
C ASN A 581 -7.60 -14.76 -14.41
N GLN A 582 -6.43 -14.12 -14.30
CA GLN A 582 -5.73 -13.47 -15.40
C GLN A 582 -4.62 -14.35 -16.02
N LEU A 583 -4.32 -15.52 -15.46
CA LEU A 583 -3.20 -16.36 -15.92
C LEU A 583 -3.42 -16.94 -17.33
N GLY A 584 -4.67 -17.18 -17.72
CA GLY A 584 -5.01 -17.78 -19.00
C GLY A 584 -4.99 -19.32 -18.99
N LYS A 585 -5.57 -19.94 -20.02
CA LYS A 585 -5.90 -21.38 -20.05
C LYS A 585 -4.68 -22.29 -19.90
N GLN A 586 -3.58 -21.98 -20.58
CA GLN A 586 -2.36 -22.80 -20.56
C GLN A 586 -1.73 -22.84 -19.17
N ALA A 587 -1.52 -21.68 -18.54
CA ALA A 587 -0.97 -21.58 -17.20
C ALA A 587 -1.86 -22.29 -16.16
N ILE A 588 -3.18 -22.16 -16.26
CA ILE A 588 -4.12 -22.88 -15.38
C ILE A 588 -4.04 -24.40 -15.58
N ALA A 589 -3.86 -24.88 -16.81
CA ALA A 589 -3.68 -26.32 -17.06
C ALA A 589 -2.39 -26.84 -16.41
N VAL A 590 -1.28 -26.11 -16.54
CA VAL A 590 0.00 -26.45 -15.90
C VAL A 590 -0.12 -26.43 -14.37
N LEU A 591 -0.78 -25.43 -13.79
CA LEU A 591 -1.01 -25.37 -12.35
C LEU A 591 -1.86 -26.53 -11.83
N ASN A 592 -2.85 -27.00 -12.60
CA ASN A 592 -3.61 -28.20 -12.23
C ASN A 592 -2.76 -29.48 -12.29
N LEU A 593 -1.84 -29.59 -13.25
CA LEU A 593 -0.85 -30.68 -13.29
C LEU A 593 0.03 -30.64 -12.03
N ILE A 594 0.59 -29.48 -11.71
CA ILE A 594 1.43 -29.27 -10.53
C ILE A 594 0.68 -29.64 -9.25
N LYS A 595 -0.59 -29.22 -9.13
CA LYS A 595 -1.46 -29.61 -8.02
C LYS A 595 -1.59 -31.13 -7.90
N ASN A 596 -1.92 -31.81 -9.00
CA ASN A 596 -2.15 -33.25 -9.01
C ASN A 596 -0.88 -34.05 -8.68
N GLU A 597 0.28 -33.53 -9.05
CA GLU A 597 1.60 -34.10 -8.78
C GLU A 597 2.21 -33.64 -7.44
N LYS A 598 1.45 -32.93 -6.59
CA LYS A 598 1.89 -32.42 -5.27
C LYS A 598 3.12 -31.48 -5.36
N GLY A 599 3.22 -30.77 -6.47
CA GLY A 599 4.20 -29.72 -6.72
C GLY A 599 3.95 -28.45 -5.91
N VAL A 600 4.69 -27.41 -6.24
CA VAL A 600 4.73 -26.16 -5.44
C VAL A 600 4.79 -24.91 -6.31
N ILE A 601 4.23 -23.81 -5.82
CA ILE A 601 4.43 -22.47 -6.39
C ILE A 601 5.57 -21.77 -5.64
N ILE A 602 6.51 -21.17 -6.35
CA ILE A 602 7.54 -20.30 -5.76
C ILE A 602 7.39 -18.93 -6.38
N SER A 603 7.27 -17.88 -5.57
CA SER A 603 7.17 -16.51 -6.07
C SER A 603 8.08 -15.58 -5.30
N ASN A 604 8.92 -14.85 -6.04
CA ASN A 604 9.76 -13.77 -5.51
C ASN A 604 9.15 -12.40 -5.84
N ARG A 605 7.93 -12.16 -5.35
CA ARG A 605 7.17 -10.92 -5.57
C ARG A 605 6.40 -10.58 -4.31
N GLN A 606 6.47 -9.33 -3.87
CA GLN A 606 5.86 -8.92 -2.61
C GLN A 606 4.33 -9.06 -2.62
N GLU A 607 3.71 -8.75 -3.77
CA GLU A 607 2.27 -8.77 -4.00
C GLU A 607 1.72 -10.19 -3.98
N SER A 608 2.52 -11.19 -4.35
CA SER A 608 2.09 -12.60 -4.35
C SER A 608 1.66 -13.06 -2.96
N ALA A 609 2.27 -12.53 -1.90
CA ALA A 609 1.92 -12.88 -0.52
C ALA A 609 0.47 -12.54 -0.15
N VAL A 610 -0.18 -11.62 -0.87
CA VAL A 610 -1.57 -11.19 -0.61
C VAL A 610 -2.56 -11.58 -1.72
N MET A 611 -2.08 -12.18 -2.81
CA MET A 611 -2.89 -12.52 -3.98
C MET A 611 -3.12 -14.02 -4.17
N THR A 612 -2.36 -14.87 -3.48
CA THR A 612 -2.46 -16.34 -3.58
C THR A 612 -3.35 -16.96 -2.50
N ASP A 613 -4.24 -16.15 -1.93
CA ASP A 613 -5.21 -16.59 -0.95
C ASP A 613 -6.03 -17.78 -1.45
N ILE A 614 -6.32 -18.74 -0.57
CA ILE A 614 -7.17 -19.92 -0.79
C ILE A 614 -6.72 -20.89 -1.90
N VAL A 615 -5.59 -20.62 -2.57
CA VAL A 615 -5.05 -21.44 -3.66
C VAL A 615 -4.74 -22.84 -3.17
N ASP A 616 -5.29 -23.84 -3.86
CA ASP A 616 -5.11 -25.25 -3.53
C ASP A 616 -3.81 -25.86 -4.08
N ILE A 617 -2.69 -25.17 -3.84
CA ILE A 617 -1.31 -25.61 -4.12
C ILE A 617 -0.42 -25.07 -3.01
N ASP A 618 0.52 -25.90 -2.53
CA ASP A 618 1.58 -25.46 -1.63
C ASP A 618 2.39 -24.35 -2.28
N ARG A 619 2.83 -23.36 -1.50
CA ARG A 619 3.54 -22.21 -2.07
C ARG A 619 4.55 -21.59 -1.13
N PHE A 620 5.59 -21.01 -1.73
CA PHE A 620 6.58 -20.18 -1.07
C PHE A 620 6.47 -18.74 -1.58
N HIS A 621 6.37 -17.80 -0.64
CA HIS A 621 6.51 -16.37 -0.93
C HIS A 621 7.87 -15.89 -0.44
N ILE A 622 8.61 -15.24 -1.33
CA ILE A 622 9.93 -14.69 -1.07
C ILE A 622 9.87 -13.20 -1.38
N GLY A 623 10.43 -12.38 -0.50
CA GLY A 623 10.48 -10.95 -0.74
C GLY A 623 10.89 -10.14 0.47
N LYS A 624 10.57 -8.85 0.43
CA LYS A 624 10.85 -7.87 1.47
C LYS A 624 9.60 -7.07 1.79
N VAL A 625 9.46 -6.63 3.04
CA VAL A 625 8.35 -5.73 3.43
C VAL A 625 8.72 -4.29 3.13
N GLU A 626 8.07 -3.70 2.13
CA GLU A 626 8.35 -2.31 1.72
C GLU A 626 7.26 -1.30 2.12
N ASN A 627 6.08 -1.77 2.52
CA ASN A 627 4.97 -0.90 2.90
C ASN A 627 4.21 -1.39 4.14
N LYS A 628 3.44 -0.47 4.73
CA LYS A 628 2.68 -0.69 5.98
C LYS A 628 1.53 -1.69 5.87
N PHE A 629 0.92 -1.85 4.70
CA PHE A 629 -0.11 -2.88 4.50
C PHE A 629 0.50 -4.29 4.53
N THR A 630 1.63 -4.49 3.85
CA THR A 630 2.37 -5.76 3.89
C THR A 630 2.90 -6.06 5.28
N GLU A 631 3.46 -5.07 6.00
CA GLU A 631 3.88 -5.21 7.41
C GLU A 631 2.73 -5.74 8.27
N SER A 632 1.55 -5.15 8.12
CA SER A 632 0.36 -5.49 8.92
C SER A 632 -0.21 -6.88 8.59
N ILE A 633 -0.17 -7.30 7.32
CA ILE A 633 -0.61 -8.64 6.93
C ILE A 633 0.39 -9.72 7.36
N LEU A 634 1.68 -9.47 7.16
CA LEU A 634 2.72 -10.43 7.49
C LEU A 634 2.99 -10.51 8.99
N GLY A 635 2.79 -9.42 9.73
CA GLY A 635 3.15 -9.33 11.15
C GLY A 635 4.66 -9.23 11.37
N ILE A 636 5.40 -8.67 10.41
CA ILE A 636 6.86 -8.45 10.49
C ILE A 636 7.23 -7.02 10.07
N PRO A 637 8.23 -6.38 10.70
CA PRO A 637 8.54 -4.96 10.47
C PRO A 637 8.93 -4.63 9.02
N ILE A 638 8.65 -3.39 8.59
CA ILE A 638 9.20 -2.85 7.33
C ILE A 638 10.71 -3.05 7.26
N GLY A 639 11.20 -3.43 6.07
CA GLY A 639 12.60 -3.73 5.79
C GLY A 639 12.99 -5.18 6.03
N SER A 640 12.17 -5.96 6.74
CA SER A 640 12.40 -7.39 6.95
C SER A 640 12.22 -8.17 5.65
N GLY A 641 13.13 -9.08 5.37
CA GLY A 641 12.94 -10.12 4.36
C GLY A 641 12.01 -11.22 4.87
N TYR A 642 11.44 -12.00 3.97
CA TYR A 642 10.68 -13.18 4.33
C TYR A 642 10.82 -14.28 3.27
N ILE A 643 10.86 -15.51 3.77
CA ILE A 643 10.70 -16.74 2.99
C ILE A 643 9.62 -17.52 3.73
N GLN A 644 8.41 -17.51 3.18
CA GLN A 644 7.20 -17.99 3.84
C GLN A 644 6.64 -19.20 3.10
N PHE A 645 6.49 -20.32 3.80
CA PHE A 645 5.69 -21.45 3.35
C PHE A 645 4.21 -21.24 3.64
N VAL A 646 3.36 -21.51 2.65
CA VAL A 646 1.90 -21.53 2.81
C VAL A 646 1.32 -22.83 2.25
N PRO A 647 0.66 -23.65 3.09
CA PRO A 647 0.05 -24.88 2.63
C PRO A 647 -1.14 -24.67 1.68
N ALA A 648 -1.41 -25.68 0.84
CA ALA A 648 -2.51 -25.70 -0.11
C ALA A 648 -3.88 -25.46 0.55
N GLY A 649 -4.63 -24.50 0.03
CA GLY A 649 -6.01 -24.19 0.42
C GLY A 649 -6.14 -23.29 1.66
N LEU A 650 -5.02 -22.92 2.31
CA LEU A 650 -5.01 -22.10 3.51
C LEU A 650 -4.80 -20.61 3.21
N ARG A 651 -5.30 -19.79 4.13
CA ARG A 651 -5.04 -18.35 4.25
C ARG A 651 -4.26 -18.14 5.55
N VAL A 652 -3.11 -17.48 5.47
CA VAL A 652 -2.19 -17.30 6.62
C VAL A 652 -2.55 -16.12 7.50
N THR A 653 -3.14 -15.07 6.93
CA THR A 653 -3.60 -13.89 7.68
C THR A 653 -5.12 -13.86 7.69
N LEU A 654 -5.73 -13.82 8.87
CA LEU A 654 -7.18 -13.80 9.04
C LEU A 654 -7.61 -12.50 9.72
N ALA A 655 -8.75 -11.95 9.30
CA ALA A 655 -9.43 -10.82 9.91
C ALA A 655 -8.76 -9.45 9.76
N PHE A 656 -7.97 -9.24 8.72
CA PHE A 656 -7.44 -7.90 8.39
C PHE A 656 -8.57 -6.89 8.18
N PRO A 657 -8.51 -5.65 8.73
CA PRO A 657 -7.40 -4.98 9.42
C PRO A 657 -7.34 -5.18 10.95
N THR A 658 -8.15 -6.06 11.52
CA THR A 658 -8.03 -6.45 12.94
C THR A 658 -7.60 -7.90 13.09
N PRO A 659 -6.34 -8.23 12.74
CA PRO A 659 -5.93 -9.61 12.59
C PRO A 659 -6.04 -10.37 13.91
N VAL A 660 -6.67 -11.54 13.86
CA VAL A 660 -6.61 -12.55 14.93
C VAL A 660 -5.48 -13.55 14.69
N GLN A 661 -4.92 -13.53 13.48
CA GLN A 661 -3.79 -14.33 13.04
C GLN A 661 -3.10 -13.57 11.92
N THR A 662 -1.83 -13.24 12.10
CA THR A 662 -0.95 -12.77 11.02
C THR A 662 -0.19 -13.94 10.40
N ALA A 663 0.49 -13.67 9.29
CA ALA A 663 1.33 -14.66 8.65
C ALA A 663 2.50 -15.13 9.53
N LYS A 664 3.05 -14.23 10.36
CA LYS A 664 4.04 -14.56 11.40
C LYS A 664 3.44 -15.42 12.51
N ASP A 665 2.23 -15.12 12.97
CA ASP A 665 1.55 -15.94 13.99
C ASP A 665 1.29 -17.35 13.47
N PHE A 666 0.81 -17.47 12.23
CA PHE A 666 0.62 -18.75 11.56
C PHE A 666 1.93 -19.56 11.53
N ASN A 667 3.02 -18.94 11.07
CA ASN A 667 4.33 -19.59 10.99
C ASN A 667 4.87 -20.02 12.37
N ASN A 668 4.72 -19.17 13.39
CA ASN A 668 5.13 -19.51 14.74
C ASN A 668 4.31 -20.69 15.28
N TYR A 669 3.00 -20.73 14.97
CA TYR A 669 2.11 -21.76 15.48
C TYR A 669 2.32 -23.14 14.85
N ILE A 670 2.58 -23.23 13.54
CA ILE A 670 2.93 -24.52 12.90
C ILE A 670 4.24 -25.11 13.44
N LYS A 671 5.08 -24.31 14.11
CA LYS A 671 6.33 -24.75 14.76
C LYS A 671 6.16 -25.02 16.27
N SER A 672 4.95 -24.84 16.82
CA SER A 672 4.63 -25.00 18.24
C SER A 672 4.63 -26.45 18.72
N ALA A 673 4.62 -26.65 20.04
CA ALA A 673 4.54 -27.98 20.66
C ALA A 673 3.20 -28.66 20.32
N ASP A 674 2.08 -27.94 20.44
CA ASP A 674 0.74 -28.47 20.17
C ASP A 674 0.60 -28.95 18.71
N PHE A 675 1.14 -28.20 17.74
CA PHE A 675 1.15 -28.63 16.35
C PHE A 675 1.98 -29.91 16.15
N LYS A 676 3.18 -29.97 16.75
CA LYS A 676 4.04 -31.16 16.69
C LYS A 676 3.38 -32.37 17.35
N GLU A 677 2.65 -32.18 18.45
CA GLU A 677 1.87 -33.23 19.10
C GLU A 677 0.74 -33.73 18.19
N ALA A 678 0.00 -32.82 17.55
CA ALA A 678 -1.05 -33.20 16.60
C ALA A 678 -0.47 -33.99 15.41
N VAL A 679 0.67 -33.57 14.87
CA VAL A 679 1.38 -34.31 13.81
C VAL A 679 1.85 -35.68 14.30
N LYS A 680 2.36 -35.79 15.53
CA LYS A 680 2.76 -37.07 16.12
C LYS A 680 1.56 -38.02 16.30
N LYS A 681 0.40 -37.49 16.70
CA LYS A 681 -0.81 -38.29 16.99
C LYS A 681 -1.57 -38.71 15.73
N TYR A 682 -1.67 -37.83 14.73
CA TYR A 682 -2.54 -38.04 13.56
C TYR A 682 -1.79 -38.14 12.22
N GLY A 683 -0.50 -37.80 12.19
CA GLY A 683 0.30 -37.69 10.96
C GLY A 683 0.11 -36.35 10.26
N GLU A 684 1.19 -35.84 9.66
CA GLU A 684 1.25 -34.51 9.04
C GLU A 684 0.19 -34.31 7.94
N LYS A 685 0.03 -35.31 7.07
CA LYS A 685 -0.94 -35.28 5.97
C LYS A 685 -2.38 -35.10 6.46
N GLU A 686 -2.74 -35.80 7.55
CA GLU A 686 -4.09 -35.72 8.13
C GLU A 686 -4.31 -34.38 8.82
N VAL A 687 -3.30 -33.86 9.53
CA VAL A 687 -3.36 -32.52 10.15
C VAL A 687 -3.60 -31.44 9.10
N TYR A 688 -2.82 -31.40 8.01
CA TYR A 688 -3.03 -30.42 6.94
C TYR A 688 -4.36 -30.62 6.21
N SER A 689 -4.85 -31.85 6.06
CA SER A 689 -6.18 -32.11 5.49
C SER A 689 -7.30 -31.51 6.36
N ASN A 690 -7.21 -31.65 7.68
CA ASN A 690 -8.17 -31.05 8.61
C ASN A 690 -8.10 -29.51 8.59
N LEU A 691 -6.90 -28.93 8.53
CA LEU A 691 -6.72 -27.49 8.37
C LEU A 691 -7.33 -26.94 7.08
N LYS A 692 -7.08 -27.61 5.96
CA LYS A 692 -7.66 -27.22 4.67
C LYS A 692 -9.19 -27.29 4.71
N LYS A 693 -9.75 -28.39 5.24
CA LYS A 693 -11.20 -28.57 5.38
C LYS A 693 -11.83 -27.48 6.23
N ASP A 694 -11.20 -27.11 7.34
CA ASP A 694 -11.66 -25.99 8.17
C ASP A 694 -11.57 -24.66 7.41
N ALA A 695 -10.44 -24.37 6.74
CA ALA A 695 -10.26 -23.16 5.95
C ALA A 695 -11.30 -23.02 4.80
N GLU A 696 -11.82 -24.12 4.28
CA GLU A 696 -12.85 -24.17 3.21
C GLU A 696 -14.29 -24.02 3.73
N THR A 697 -14.52 -24.23 5.02
CA THR A 697 -15.89 -24.32 5.59
C THR A 697 -16.15 -23.35 6.74
N LYS A 698 -15.14 -23.07 7.57
CA LYS A 698 -15.25 -22.30 8.81
C LYS A 698 -14.30 -21.11 8.88
N MET A 699 -13.09 -21.23 8.32
CA MET A 699 -12.00 -20.26 8.44
C MET A 699 -11.62 -19.96 9.90
N SER A 700 -11.49 -21.00 10.72
CA SER A 700 -11.03 -20.87 12.09
C SER A 700 -9.53 -20.52 12.10
N PRO A 701 -9.03 -19.78 13.11
CA PRO A 701 -7.59 -19.65 13.35
C PRO A 701 -6.95 -21.02 13.54
N ILE A 702 -5.71 -21.20 13.04
CA ILE A 702 -5.02 -22.50 13.09
C ILE A 702 -4.95 -23.07 14.51
N LYS A 703 -4.75 -22.20 15.49
CA LYS A 703 -4.73 -22.56 16.91
C LYS A 703 -5.98 -23.32 17.32
N LYS A 704 -7.15 -22.80 16.98
CA LYS A 704 -8.43 -23.41 17.30
C LYS A 704 -8.59 -24.79 16.64
N VAL A 705 -8.19 -24.92 15.38
CA VAL A 705 -8.35 -26.19 14.64
C VAL A 705 -7.49 -27.29 15.27
N ILE A 706 -6.26 -26.95 15.67
CA ILE A 706 -5.35 -27.91 16.32
C ILE A 706 -5.82 -28.26 17.74
N GLU A 707 -6.27 -27.28 18.53
CA GLU A 707 -6.88 -27.53 19.85
C GLU A 707 -8.09 -28.48 19.74
N ASP A 708 -8.98 -28.25 18.77
CA ASP A 708 -10.15 -29.12 18.53
C ASP A 708 -9.76 -30.52 18.08
N LEU A 709 -8.65 -30.66 17.33
CA LEU A 709 -8.14 -31.94 16.88
C LEU A 709 -7.55 -32.74 18.05
N LEU A 710 -6.81 -32.10 18.95
CA LEU A 710 -6.21 -32.74 20.13
C LEU A 710 -7.27 -33.11 21.18
N ASN A 711 -8.28 -32.26 21.38
CA ASN A 711 -9.32 -32.43 22.41
C ASN A 711 -10.56 -33.21 21.93
N LYS A 712 -10.47 -33.89 20.78
CA LYS A 712 -11.60 -34.60 20.13
C LYS A 712 -12.26 -35.68 21.02
N GLU A 713 -11.55 -36.18 22.02
CA GLU A 713 -11.98 -37.24 22.96
C GLU A 713 -12.45 -36.70 24.33
N GLU A 714 -12.37 -35.40 24.59
CA GLU A 714 -12.83 -34.81 25.86
C GLU A 714 -14.37 -34.81 25.97
N LYS A 715 -14.88 -34.90 27.21
CA LYS A 715 -16.33 -34.81 27.49
C LYS A 715 -16.88 -33.50 26.92
N GLN A 716 -17.93 -33.62 26.11
CA GLN A 716 -18.66 -32.49 25.54
C GLN A 716 -19.13 -31.52 26.65
N ASP A 717 -18.53 -30.33 26.71
CA ASP A 717 -18.95 -29.25 27.61
C ASP A 717 -20.43 -28.90 27.38
N VAL A 718 -21.06 -28.27 28.37
CA VAL A 718 -22.46 -27.81 28.29
C VAL A 718 -22.66 -26.69 27.24
N VAL A 719 -21.56 -26.14 26.74
CA VAL A 719 -21.52 -25.15 25.66
C VAL A 719 -20.53 -25.60 24.59
N SER A 720 -20.88 -25.40 23.34
CA SER A 720 -19.99 -25.56 22.18
C SER A 720 -20.06 -24.33 21.29
N TYR A 721 -19.01 -24.05 20.53
CA TYR A 721 -19.05 -23.02 19.50
C TYR A 721 -18.27 -23.47 18.27
N GLU A 722 -18.58 -22.86 17.12
CA GLU A 722 -17.83 -23.03 15.89
C GLU A 722 -17.78 -21.72 15.10
N TYR A 723 -16.67 -21.53 14.38
CA TYR A 723 -16.60 -20.50 13.34
C TYR A 723 -17.44 -20.92 12.14
N VAL A 724 -18.04 -19.93 11.48
CA VAL A 724 -18.93 -20.13 10.33
C VAL A 724 -18.57 -19.15 9.24
N SER A 725 -18.66 -19.58 7.99
CA SER A 725 -18.38 -18.73 6.83
C SER A 725 -19.29 -19.08 5.65
N GLY A 726 -19.41 -18.15 4.71
CA GLY A 726 -20.11 -18.40 3.47
C GLY A 726 -20.04 -17.24 2.49
N VAL A 727 -20.77 -17.38 1.39
CA VAL A 727 -20.95 -16.33 0.39
C VAL A 727 -22.44 -16.02 0.27
N TYR A 728 -22.79 -14.74 0.18
CA TYR A 728 -24.15 -14.29 -0.06
C TYR A 728 -24.55 -14.45 -1.53
N SER A 729 -25.83 -14.23 -1.84
CA SER A 729 -26.34 -14.29 -3.22
C SER A 729 -25.72 -13.26 -4.17
N ASP A 730 -25.18 -12.15 -3.64
CA ASP A 730 -24.48 -11.11 -4.40
C ASP A 730 -22.96 -11.37 -4.52
N GLY A 731 -22.49 -12.58 -4.16
CA GLY A 731 -21.09 -13.00 -4.30
C GLY A 731 -20.15 -12.45 -3.22
N MET A 732 -20.67 -11.71 -2.24
CA MET A 732 -19.86 -11.14 -1.15
C MET A 732 -19.67 -12.13 0.01
N PRO A 733 -18.49 -12.20 0.65
CA PRO A 733 -18.21 -13.15 1.71
C PRO A 733 -18.80 -12.71 3.06
N TRP A 734 -19.05 -13.69 3.92
CA TRP A 734 -19.34 -13.48 5.33
C TRP A 734 -18.64 -14.51 6.22
N ASN A 735 -18.36 -14.10 7.45
CA ASN A 735 -17.75 -14.92 8.48
C ASN A 735 -18.34 -14.55 9.85
N GLY A 736 -18.35 -15.48 10.79
CA GLY A 736 -18.96 -15.30 12.10
C GLY A 736 -18.66 -16.43 13.06
N VAL A 737 -19.32 -16.40 14.21
CA VAL A 737 -19.26 -17.45 15.24
C VAL A 737 -20.66 -17.79 15.69
N ILE A 738 -20.97 -19.10 15.75
CA ILE A 738 -22.19 -19.62 16.34
C ILE A 738 -21.85 -20.40 17.61
N ALA A 739 -22.47 -20.02 18.72
CA ALA A 739 -22.36 -20.71 19.99
C ALA A 739 -23.69 -21.36 20.37
N LYS A 740 -23.60 -22.52 21.03
CA LYS A 740 -24.72 -23.34 21.43
C LYS A 740 -24.61 -23.73 22.91
N ALA A 741 -25.56 -23.29 23.71
CA ALA A 741 -25.73 -23.70 25.10
C ALA A 741 -26.79 -24.82 25.18
N MET A 742 -26.37 -25.99 25.64
CA MET A 742 -27.20 -27.19 25.71
C MET A 742 -28.01 -27.21 27.01
N LEU A 743 -29.16 -26.55 27.01
CA LEU A 743 -29.96 -26.34 28.22
C LEU A 743 -30.48 -27.64 28.83
N ASN A 744 -30.76 -28.65 28.00
CA ASN A 744 -31.27 -29.95 28.47
C ASN A 744 -30.20 -30.82 29.14
N LYS A 745 -28.90 -30.51 28.98
CA LYS A 745 -27.82 -31.32 29.56
C LYS A 745 -27.56 -31.04 31.04
N SER A 746 -28.03 -29.90 31.57
CA SER A 746 -27.91 -29.57 32.99
C SER A 746 -29.14 -28.81 33.47
N LYS A 747 -29.73 -29.26 34.58
CA LYS A 747 -30.83 -28.54 35.23
C LYS A 747 -30.36 -27.30 36.01
N GLU A 748 -29.05 -27.07 36.09
CA GLU A 748 -28.43 -26.01 36.88
C GLU A 748 -28.20 -24.70 36.10
N TRP A 749 -28.57 -24.67 34.82
CA TRP A 749 -28.47 -23.47 34.00
C TRP A 749 -29.24 -22.31 34.65
N LYS A 750 -28.52 -21.23 34.92
CA LYS A 750 -29.10 -19.95 35.35
C LYS A 750 -28.73 -18.88 34.35
N PHE A 751 -29.68 -17.99 34.11
CA PHE A 751 -29.49 -16.84 33.24
C PHE A 751 -29.71 -15.56 34.02
N VAL A 752 -28.96 -14.53 33.68
CA VAL A 752 -29.13 -13.18 34.20
C VAL A 752 -29.08 -12.19 33.05
N ALA A 753 -29.98 -11.20 33.11
CA ALA A 753 -29.88 -9.97 32.33
C ALA A 753 -29.51 -8.86 33.32
N ILE A 754 -28.39 -8.18 33.10
CA ILE A 754 -27.88 -7.16 34.04
C ILE A 754 -27.58 -5.88 33.26
N SER A 755 -27.90 -4.74 33.86
CA SER A 755 -27.52 -3.41 33.37
C SER A 755 -26.58 -2.72 34.37
N SER A 756 -25.70 -1.85 33.87
CA SER A 756 -24.76 -1.04 34.64
C SER A 756 -24.89 0.44 34.27
N LYS A 757 -24.77 1.34 35.26
CA LYS A 757 -24.77 2.80 35.04
C LYS A 757 -23.57 3.27 34.21
N LYS A 758 -22.41 2.63 34.37
CA LYS A 758 -21.21 2.87 33.55
C LYS A 758 -21.05 1.71 32.55
N THR A 759 -20.71 2.03 31.31
CA THR A 759 -20.41 1.02 30.28
C THR A 759 -19.17 0.21 30.67
N LYS A 760 -19.18 -1.10 30.40
CA LYS A 760 -18.05 -2.03 30.63
C LYS A 760 -17.97 -3.05 29.50
N LYS A 761 -16.83 -3.73 29.30
CA LYS A 761 -16.74 -4.83 28.32
C LYS A 761 -17.56 -6.02 28.83
N VAL A 762 -18.10 -6.85 27.94
CA VAL A 762 -18.86 -8.06 28.33
C VAL A 762 -18.02 -8.99 29.21
N THR A 763 -16.72 -9.09 28.94
CA THR A 763 -15.76 -9.86 29.75
C THR A 763 -15.63 -9.33 31.18
N ASP A 764 -15.80 -8.02 31.41
CA ASP A 764 -15.77 -7.45 32.76
C ASP A 764 -17.05 -7.80 33.53
N PHE A 765 -18.22 -7.82 32.88
CA PHE A 765 -19.45 -8.33 33.50
C PHE A 765 -19.32 -9.81 33.89
N VAL A 766 -18.69 -10.62 33.03
CA VAL A 766 -18.41 -12.02 33.32
C VAL A 766 -17.51 -12.17 34.55
N LYS A 767 -16.44 -11.38 34.64
CA LYS A 767 -15.56 -11.36 35.82
C LYS A 767 -16.30 -10.96 37.09
N ASP A 768 -17.11 -9.90 37.02
CA ASP A 768 -17.92 -9.41 38.14
C ASP A 768 -18.91 -10.50 38.64
N LEU A 769 -19.58 -11.20 37.72
CA LEU A 769 -20.52 -12.28 38.05
C LEU A 769 -19.79 -13.47 38.70
N ASN A 770 -18.71 -13.95 38.08
CA ASN A 770 -17.95 -15.09 38.59
C ASN A 770 -17.42 -14.81 40.00
N LYS A 771 -16.95 -13.58 40.26
CA LYS A 771 -16.46 -13.15 41.58
C LYS A 771 -17.58 -13.06 42.61
N LYS A 772 -18.73 -12.49 42.25
CA LYS A 772 -19.85 -12.26 43.19
C LYS A 772 -20.56 -13.56 43.59
N ASN A 773 -20.73 -14.48 42.64
CA ASN A 773 -21.60 -15.65 42.84
C ASN A 773 -20.83 -16.96 43.00
N GLY A 774 -19.50 -16.94 42.92
CA GLY A 774 -18.68 -18.17 42.96
C GLY A 774 -18.99 -19.14 41.82
N CYS A 775 -19.56 -18.65 40.71
CA CYS A 775 -20.00 -19.47 39.57
C CYS A 775 -19.03 -19.39 38.39
N LEU A 776 -19.32 -20.17 37.35
CA LEU A 776 -18.62 -20.09 36.07
C LEU A 776 -19.60 -19.69 34.96
N ALA A 777 -19.52 -18.45 34.49
CA ALA A 777 -20.21 -18.01 33.29
C ALA A 777 -19.72 -18.80 32.07
N LYS A 778 -20.65 -19.49 31.43
CA LYS A 778 -20.39 -20.38 30.29
C LYS A 778 -20.64 -19.68 28.96
N ILE A 779 -21.62 -18.79 28.88
CA ILE A 779 -21.96 -18.00 27.69
C ILE A 779 -22.41 -16.60 28.10
N ALA A 780 -21.98 -15.57 27.37
CA ALA A 780 -22.42 -14.19 27.58
C ALA A 780 -22.40 -13.38 26.28
N TRP A 781 -23.30 -12.41 26.16
CA TRP A 781 -23.30 -11.47 25.04
C TRP A 781 -23.95 -10.12 25.40
N ASN A 782 -23.79 -9.12 24.53
CA ASN A 782 -24.39 -7.81 24.71
C ASN A 782 -25.94 -7.87 24.67
N GLY A 783 -26.59 -7.07 25.53
CA GLY A 783 -28.04 -7.05 25.63
C GLY A 783 -28.72 -6.07 24.67
N GLY A 784 -29.85 -5.51 25.13
CA GLY A 784 -30.70 -4.59 24.37
C GLY A 784 -30.26 -3.13 24.44
N TYR A 785 -31.11 -2.25 23.91
CA TYR A 785 -30.78 -0.83 23.71
C TYR A 785 -30.89 0.01 24.98
N ILE A 786 -30.10 1.08 25.04
CA ILE A 786 -30.06 2.04 26.15
C ILE A 786 -29.91 3.47 25.62
N LEU A 787 -30.25 4.46 26.45
CA LEU A 787 -29.88 5.86 26.22
C LEU A 787 -28.42 6.10 26.59
N ASN A 788 -27.60 6.41 25.58
CA ASN A 788 -26.23 6.88 25.80
C ASN A 788 -26.18 8.43 25.82
N ALA A 789 -25.03 8.99 26.19
CA ALA A 789 -24.84 10.44 26.28
C ALA A 789 -25.10 11.16 24.94
N GLU A 790 -24.71 10.55 23.82
CA GLU A 790 -24.92 11.09 22.47
C GLU A 790 -26.41 11.23 22.14
N LEU A 791 -27.21 10.19 22.39
CA LEU A 791 -28.66 10.20 22.17
C LEU A 791 -29.36 11.18 23.11
N VAL A 792 -28.95 11.25 24.38
CA VAL A 792 -29.50 12.23 25.33
C VAL A 792 -29.26 13.65 24.84
N GLY A 793 -28.03 13.96 24.39
CA GLY A 793 -27.70 15.26 23.78
C GLY A 793 -28.51 15.54 22.51
N LYS A 794 -28.62 14.57 21.60
CA LYS A 794 -29.41 14.68 20.36
C LYS A 794 -30.91 14.94 20.62
N LEU A 795 -31.44 14.39 21.72
CA LEU A 795 -32.84 14.54 22.10
C LEU A 795 -33.11 15.78 22.96
N GLY A 796 -32.06 16.49 23.40
CA GLY A 796 -32.19 17.63 24.32
C GLY A 796 -32.72 17.22 25.71
N LEU A 797 -32.42 16.00 26.16
CA LEU A 797 -32.87 15.48 27.45
C LEU A 797 -31.81 15.77 28.55
N PRO A 798 -32.22 15.88 29.83
CA PRO A 798 -31.28 15.97 30.94
C PRO A 798 -30.35 14.75 31.05
N GLU A 799 -29.12 14.95 31.54
CA GLU A 799 -28.14 13.87 31.76
C GLU A 799 -28.66 12.75 32.67
N SER A 800 -29.66 13.03 33.52
CA SER A 800 -30.31 12.04 34.38
C SER A 800 -30.98 10.90 33.60
N TYR A 801 -31.18 11.04 32.29
CA TYR A 801 -31.70 9.99 31.40
C TYR A 801 -30.61 9.03 30.89
N ILE A 802 -29.32 9.37 31.00
CA ILE A 802 -28.21 8.53 30.54
C ILE A 802 -28.22 7.18 31.29
N GLY A 803 -28.09 6.09 30.53
CA GLY A 803 -28.10 4.71 31.02
C GLY A 803 -29.50 4.09 31.16
N SER A 804 -30.57 4.84 30.87
CA SER A 804 -31.94 4.30 30.92
C SER A 804 -32.17 3.26 29.83
N PRO A 805 -32.83 2.11 30.13
CA PRO A 805 -33.18 1.12 29.10
C PRO A 805 -34.18 1.70 28.07
N LEU A 806 -34.08 1.25 26.82
CA LEU A 806 -34.96 1.65 25.71
C LEU A 806 -35.94 0.54 25.27
N GLY A 807 -36.27 -0.36 26.19
CA GLY A 807 -37.18 -1.49 25.98
C GLY A 807 -37.35 -2.31 27.26
N LEU A 808 -38.11 -3.42 27.20
CA LEU A 808 -38.31 -4.31 28.34
C LEU A 808 -36.98 -4.75 28.97
N LEU A 809 -36.90 -4.63 30.30
CA LEU A 809 -35.83 -5.25 31.11
C LEU A 809 -36.43 -5.78 32.41
N ILE A 810 -36.38 -7.10 32.61
CA ILE A 810 -36.77 -7.79 33.84
C ILE A 810 -35.54 -8.44 34.43
N THR A 811 -35.28 -8.20 35.73
CA THR A 811 -34.14 -8.76 36.47
C THR A 811 -34.64 -9.35 37.77
N ALA A 812 -34.47 -10.66 37.96
CA ALA A 812 -34.90 -11.39 39.15
C ALA A 812 -36.39 -11.14 39.49
N GLY A 813 -37.26 -11.16 38.47
CA GLY A 813 -38.70 -10.90 38.60
C GLY A 813 -39.08 -9.42 38.68
N LYS A 814 -38.14 -8.51 38.95
CA LYS A 814 -38.41 -7.07 39.00
C LYS A 814 -38.34 -6.44 37.61
N LEU A 815 -39.41 -5.76 37.20
CA LEU A 815 -39.44 -4.97 35.98
C LEU A 815 -38.74 -3.63 36.18
N LEU A 816 -37.61 -3.44 35.48
CA LEU A 816 -36.80 -2.22 35.52
C LEU A 816 -37.14 -1.27 34.38
N SER A 817 -37.72 -1.79 33.30
CA SER A 817 -38.23 -1.02 32.17
C SER A 817 -39.33 -1.80 31.46
N ALA A 818 -40.44 -1.14 31.13
CA ALA A 818 -41.56 -1.75 30.44
C ALA A 818 -41.30 -1.84 28.91
N PRO A 819 -42.03 -2.70 28.19
CA PRO A 819 -42.04 -2.67 26.72
C PRO A 819 -42.50 -1.29 26.23
N LEU A 820 -41.74 -0.70 25.30
CA LEU A 820 -42.05 0.63 24.76
C LEU A 820 -42.68 0.58 23.36
N PHE A 821 -42.58 -0.58 22.71
CA PHE A 821 -43.10 -0.83 21.37
C PHE A 821 -43.71 -2.24 21.32
N ASN A 822 -43.73 -2.85 20.15
CA ASN A 822 -44.10 -4.25 19.94
C ASN A 822 -42.90 -5.10 19.49
N LYS A 823 -41.73 -4.84 20.07
CA LYS A 823 -40.46 -5.47 19.73
C LYS A 823 -40.33 -6.86 20.39
N PRO A 824 -39.49 -7.76 19.84
CA PRO A 824 -39.23 -9.05 20.47
C PRO A 824 -38.40 -8.92 21.75
N ALA A 825 -38.66 -9.79 22.71
CA ALA A 825 -37.83 -9.99 23.88
C ALA A 825 -37.39 -11.44 24.01
N LEU A 826 -36.18 -11.64 24.52
CA LEU A 826 -35.70 -12.93 24.99
C LEU A 826 -36.12 -13.08 26.45
N ILE A 827 -36.87 -14.15 26.72
CA ILE A 827 -37.57 -14.36 28.00
C ILE A 827 -37.07 -15.65 28.64
N PHE A 828 -36.69 -15.58 29.90
CA PHE A 828 -36.31 -16.71 30.74
C PHE A 828 -37.38 -16.94 31.82
N LYS A 829 -38.04 -18.09 31.74
CA LYS A 829 -39.03 -18.57 32.72
C LYS A 829 -38.48 -19.80 33.44
N LYS A 830 -39.15 -20.24 34.52
CA LYS A 830 -38.81 -21.52 35.19
C LYS A 830 -38.83 -22.72 34.23
N GLU A 831 -39.71 -22.70 33.24
CA GLU A 831 -39.93 -23.79 32.27
C GLU A 831 -38.98 -23.75 31.06
N GLY A 832 -38.17 -22.69 30.90
CA GLY A 832 -37.20 -22.57 29.81
C GLY A 832 -37.06 -21.17 29.21
N VAL A 833 -36.53 -21.12 27.98
CA VAL A 833 -36.27 -19.90 27.23
C VAL A 833 -37.33 -19.73 26.13
N ASN A 834 -37.83 -18.52 25.94
CA ASN A 834 -38.80 -18.17 24.90
C ASN A 834 -38.42 -16.86 24.21
N ILE A 835 -38.87 -16.68 22.96
CA ILE A 835 -38.76 -15.44 22.20
C ILE A 835 -40.15 -15.06 21.69
N SER A 836 -40.64 -13.88 22.08
CA SER A 836 -41.94 -13.36 21.64
C SER A 836 -41.94 -11.84 21.56
N ARG A 837 -42.85 -11.27 20.77
CA ARG A 837 -43.11 -9.82 20.79
C ARG A 837 -43.82 -9.47 22.09
N VAL A 838 -43.38 -8.38 22.73
CA VAL A 838 -43.91 -7.88 23.99
C VAL A 838 -44.39 -6.45 23.80
N ASN A 839 -45.45 -6.06 24.51
CA ASN A 839 -46.03 -4.72 24.51
C ASN A 839 -46.84 -4.52 25.81
N CYS A 840 -47.34 -3.30 26.02
CA CYS A 840 -48.17 -2.98 27.17
C CYS A 840 -49.67 -2.95 26.86
N SER A 841 -50.13 -3.42 25.70
CA SER A 841 -51.50 -3.14 25.24
C SER A 841 -52.59 -3.76 26.10
N LYS A 842 -52.28 -4.82 26.87
CA LYS A 842 -53.21 -5.46 27.79
C LYS A 842 -53.41 -4.70 29.10
N GLY A 843 -52.61 -3.68 29.38
CA GLY A 843 -52.66 -2.90 30.61
C GLY A 843 -51.46 -3.10 31.53
N ILE A 844 -51.32 -2.19 32.49
CA ILE A 844 -50.23 -2.14 33.46
C ILE A 844 -50.76 -1.76 34.84
N ILE A 845 -50.08 -2.20 35.90
CA ILE A 845 -50.28 -1.73 37.27
C ILE A 845 -48.99 -1.04 37.69
N VAL A 846 -49.10 0.19 38.16
CA VAL A 846 -47.97 0.99 38.64
C VAL A 846 -48.17 1.30 40.11
N SER A 847 -47.18 0.99 40.95
CA SER A 847 -47.31 1.11 42.40
C SER A 847 -46.03 1.60 43.07
N ARG A 848 -46.17 2.12 44.28
CA ARG A 848 -45.08 2.46 45.20
C ARG A 848 -45.62 2.42 46.62
N GLY A 849 -45.06 1.54 47.46
CA GLY A 849 -45.56 1.34 48.81
C GLY A 849 -46.99 0.82 48.81
N THR A 850 -47.91 1.49 49.49
CA THR A 850 -49.34 1.12 49.56
C THR A 850 -50.19 1.70 48.42
N SER A 851 -49.63 2.61 47.61
CA SER A 851 -50.38 3.32 46.57
C SER A 851 -50.16 2.70 45.20
N TYR A 852 -51.23 2.48 44.45
CA TYR A 852 -51.18 1.90 43.12
C TYR A 852 -52.22 2.52 42.18
N ILE A 853 -51.95 2.43 40.88
CA ILE A 853 -52.88 2.79 39.81
C ILE A 853 -52.88 1.65 38.81
N GLU A 854 -54.08 1.17 38.49
CA GLU A 854 -54.31 0.19 37.44
C GLU A 854 -54.74 0.89 36.14
N PHE A 855 -54.12 0.48 35.04
CA PHE A 855 -54.46 0.89 33.69
C PHE A 855 -54.83 -0.35 32.88
N ALA A 856 -56.09 -0.46 32.48
CA ALA A 856 -56.65 -1.52 31.63
C ALA A 856 -56.34 -1.31 30.14
N GLU A 857 -56.67 -2.31 29.32
CA GLU A 857 -56.47 -2.31 27.86
C GLU A 857 -57.10 -1.11 27.13
N ASP A 858 -58.29 -0.67 27.54
CA ASP A 858 -58.98 0.48 26.96
C ASP A 858 -58.44 1.85 27.47
N GLN A 859 -57.37 1.84 28.28
CA GLN A 859 -56.62 3.02 28.75
C GLN A 859 -55.25 3.16 28.07
N TYR A 860 -54.85 2.16 27.28
CA TYR A 860 -53.58 2.14 26.54
C TYR A 860 -53.65 2.99 25.28
N ASN A 861 -52.74 3.96 25.14
CA ASN A 861 -52.65 4.87 23.98
C ASN A 861 -53.98 5.56 23.60
N ALA A 862 -54.91 5.65 24.56
CA ALA A 862 -56.25 6.18 24.38
C ALA A 862 -56.25 7.72 24.50
N LYS A 863 -57.35 8.36 24.08
CA LYS A 863 -57.54 9.79 24.35
C LYS A 863 -57.77 10.00 25.85
N TYR A 864 -57.11 10.99 26.45
CA TYR A 864 -57.32 11.33 27.85
C TYR A 864 -58.70 11.95 28.09
N GLU A 865 -59.35 11.51 29.17
CA GLU A 865 -60.62 12.04 29.69
C GLU A 865 -60.51 12.22 31.21
N LYS A 866 -61.14 13.27 31.77
CA LYS A 866 -60.98 13.67 33.19
C LYS A 866 -61.35 12.57 34.20
N SER A 867 -62.14 11.58 33.82
CA SER A 867 -62.61 10.49 34.69
C SER A 867 -61.62 9.32 34.78
N LYS A 868 -60.67 9.20 33.85
CA LYS A 868 -59.92 7.97 33.61
C LYS A 868 -58.42 8.22 33.42
N ALA A 869 -57.59 7.44 34.11
CA ALA A 869 -56.15 7.46 33.89
C ALA A 869 -55.84 6.80 32.54
N VAL A 870 -54.82 7.29 31.83
CA VAL A 870 -54.36 6.70 30.57
C VAL A 870 -52.84 6.64 30.57
N PHE A 871 -52.28 5.76 29.77
CA PHE A 871 -50.83 5.68 29.61
C PHE A 871 -50.46 5.53 28.15
N TYR A 872 -49.30 6.05 27.80
CA TYR A 872 -48.76 6.07 26.47
C TYR A 872 -47.41 5.39 26.44
N ASP A 873 -47.26 4.44 25.52
CA ASP A 873 -45.95 3.93 25.11
C ASP A 873 -45.48 4.67 23.85
N LEU A 874 -44.42 4.18 23.22
CA LEU A 874 -43.82 4.84 22.06
C LEU A 874 -44.43 4.38 20.72
N MET A 875 -45.43 3.49 20.72
CA MET A 875 -46.27 3.20 19.54
C MET A 875 -47.29 4.31 19.28
N TYR A 876 -47.56 5.17 20.25
CA TYR A 876 -48.40 6.35 20.03
C TYR A 876 -47.74 7.30 19.02
N ASP A 877 -48.48 7.63 17.97
CA ASP A 877 -47.95 8.28 16.77
C ASP A 877 -47.99 9.82 16.82
N LYS A 878 -48.78 10.40 17.74
CA LYS A 878 -48.86 11.86 17.90
C LYS A 878 -47.77 12.40 18.80
N LYS A 879 -47.27 13.60 18.47
CA LYS A 879 -46.20 14.28 19.21
C LYS A 879 -46.64 14.89 20.53
N GLU A 880 -47.94 15.13 20.69
CA GLU A 880 -48.53 15.83 21.82
C GLU A 880 -49.85 15.18 22.19
N ILE A 881 -50.17 15.25 23.48
CA ILE A 881 -51.44 14.82 24.05
C ILE A 881 -52.13 16.03 24.67
N LEU A 882 -53.43 16.15 24.41
CA LEU A 882 -54.26 17.21 24.95
C LEU A 882 -54.75 16.81 26.34
N ILE A 883 -54.39 17.58 27.36
CA ILE A 883 -54.72 17.29 28.75
C ILE A 883 -55.52 18.45 29.30
N GLU A 884 -56.77 18.18 29.71
CA GLU A 884 -57.64 19.22 30.24
C GLU A 884 -57.33 19.56 31.70
N LYS A 885 -57.20 18.54 32.56
CA LYS A 885 -56.85 18.63 33.98
C LYS A 885 -56.33 17.29 34.46
N GLY A 886 -55.13 17.21 35.02
CA GLY A 886 -54.50 15.94 35.43
C GLY A 886 -53.01 16.08 35.71
N VAL A 887 -52.38 15.01 36.18
CA VAL A 887 -50.94 14.97 36.43
C VAL A 887 -50.28 14.06 35.40
N VAL A 888 -49.28 14.57 34.70
CA VAL A 888 -48.45 13.80 33.76
C VAL A 888 -47.21 13.31 34.47
N ILE A 889 -46.91 12.02 34.35
CA ILE A 889 -45.67 11.42 34.84
C ILE A 889 -44.91 10.89 33.65
N ARG A 890 -43.64 11.31 33.50
CA ARG A 890 -42.73 10.71 32.52
C ARG A 890 -41.76 9.77 33.20
N LEU A 891 -41.73 8.53 32.74
CA LEU A 891 -40.82 7.52 33.25
C LEU A 891 -39.63 7.35 32.31
N ALA A 892 -38.47 6.99 32.86
CA ALA A 892 -37.40 6.36 32.10
C ALA A 892 -36.97 5.09 32.85
N GLY A 893 -37.19 3.93 32.22
CA GLY A 893 -37.28 2.67 32.97
C GLY A 893 -38.46 2.71 33.94
N ASN A 894 -38.20 2.42 35.20
CA ASN A 894 -39.17 2.47 36.30
C ASN A 894 -38.99 3.68 37.23
N ILE A 895 -38.25 4.71 36.80
CA ILE A 895 -37.97 5.91 37.60
C ILE A 895 -38.77 7.11 37.06
N ILE A 896 -39.41 7.86 37.95
CA ILE A 896 -40.06 9.13 37.62
C ILE A 896 -39.00 10.17 37.26
N LYS A 897 -39.02 10.67 36.03
CA LYS A 897 -38.11 11.73 35.58
C LYS A 897 -38.74 13.11 35.61
N GLU A 898 -40.05 13.19 35.47
CA GLU A 898 -40.78 14.45 35.44
C GLU A 898 -42.21 14.26 35.92
N VAL A 899 -42.72 15.25 36.66
CA VAL A 899 -44.10 15.35 37.10
C VAL A 899 -44.63 16.71 36.68
N ILE A 900 -45.64 16.74 35.80
CA ILE A 900 -46.23 17.97 35.26
C ILE A 900 -47.68 18.06 35.74
N ASP A 901 -47.98 19.04 36.60
CA ASP A 901 -49.34 19.31 37.06
C ASP A 901 -50.07 20.19 36.04
N VAL A 902 -51.03 19.60 35.33
CA VAL A 902 -51.87 20.28 34.34
C VAL A 902 -53.13 20.81 35.02
N VAL A 903 -53.13 22.11 35.30
CA VAL A 903 -54.25 22.79 35.98
C VAL A 903 -55.31 23.31 35.01
N GLU A 904 -54.91 23.63 33.78
CA GLU A 904 -55.76 24.11 32.69
C GLU A 904 -55.43 23.37 31.39
N LYS A 905 -56.35 23.42 30.42
CA LYS A 905 -56.24 22.68 29.17
C LYS A 905 -54.98 23.05 28.39
N GLN A 906 -54.04 22.12 28.27
CA GLN A 906 -52.78 22.34 27.56
C GLN A 906 -52.38 21.12 26.71
N LEU A 907 -51.59 21.38 25.67
CA LEU A 907 -50.91 20.34 24.91
C LEU A 907 -49.60 20.00 25.61
N VAL A 908 -49.40 18.72 25.93
CA VAL A 908 -48.16 18.22 26.54
C VAL A 908 -47.46 17.32 25.53
N GLY A 909 -46.18 17.59 25.25
CA GLY A 909 -45.37 16.79 24.34
C GLY A 909 -45.12 15.37 24.87
N ILE A 910 -45.10 14.39 23.97
CA ILE A 910 -44.56 13.06 24.22
C ILE A 910 -43.08 13.06 23.87
N ILE A 911 -42.25 12.66 24.83
CA ILE A 911 -40.83 12.43 24.60
C ILE A 911 -40.61 11.01 24.08
N PRO A 912 -39.59 10.76 23.24
CA PRO A 912 -39.39 9.44 22.65
C PRO A 912 -38.70 8.47 23.62
N VAL A 913 -38.98 8.55 24.93
CA VAL A 913 -38.34 7.75 25.98
C VAL A 913 -39.35 7.35 27.05
N GLY A 914 -39.36 6.06 27.39
CA GLY A 914 -40.14 5.49 28.48
C GLY A 914 -41.66 5.65 28.32
N LEU A 915 -42.40 5.36 29.39
CA LEU A 915 -43.85 5.51 29.42
C LEU A 915 -44.24 6.92 29.87
N THR A 916 -45.33 7.43 29.30
CA THR A 916 -45.99 8.66 29.78
C THR A 916 -47.33 8.28 30.41
N LEU A 917 -47.49 8.53 31.71
CA LEU A 917 -48.74 8.29 32.44
C LEU A 917 -49.50 9.61 32.59
N VAL A 918 -50.81 9.60 32.40
CA VAL A 918 -51.69 10.74 32.70
C VAL A 918 -52.77 10.30 33.66
N ILE A 919 -52.76 10.90 34.85
CA ILE A 919 -53.62 10.49 35.97
C ILE A 919 -54.51 11.67 36.35
N PRO A 920 -55.84 11.47 36.50
CA PRO A 920 -56.73 12.50 37.03
C PRO A 920 -56.22 13.01 38.37
N ARG A 921 -56.21 14.33 38.59
CA ARG A 921 -55.60 14.95 39.76
C ARG A 921 -56.13 14.42 41.10
N GLU A 922 -57.39 14.01 41.13
CA GLU A 922 -58.07 13.41 42.29
C GLU A 922 -57.59 11.98 42.59
N LYS A 923 -57.06 11.28 41.59
CA LYS A 923 -56.55 9.91 41.69
C LYS A 923 -55.02 9.86 41.78
N PHE A 924 -54.32 11.00 41.71
CA PHE A 924 -52.85 11.05 41.74
C PHE A 924 -52.32 10.90 43.17
N PRO A 925 -51.47 9.89 43.45
CA PRO A 925 -50.84 9.71 44.76
C PRO A 925 -49.83 10.84 45.03
N LYS A 926 -50.10 11.68 46.04
CA LYS A 926 -49.32 12.90 46.33
C LYS A 926 -47.87 12.64 46.76
N GLU A 927 -47.60 11.43 47.22
CA GLU A 927 -46.29 10.98 47.66
C GLU A 927 -45.35 10.59 46.52
N TRP A 928 -45.84 10.45 45.28
CA TRP A 928 -45.01 10.17 44.10
C TRP A 928 -44.26 11.44 43.67
N LYS A 929 -42.93 11.41 43.71
CA LYS A 929 -42.04 12.55 43.41
C LYS A 929 -41.01 12.22 42.34
N MET A 930 -40.37 13.24 41.78
CA MET A 930 -39.25 13.03 40.85
C MET A 930 -38.14 12.19 41.50
N ASN A 931 -37.52 11.33 40.68
CA ASN A 931 -36.53 10.31 41.04
C ASN A 931 -37.04 9.14 41.89
N ASP A 932 -38.33 9.07 42.17
CA ASP A 932 -38.90 7.88 42.79
C ASP A 932 -38.88 6.70 41.84
N GLU A 933 -38.48 5.54 42.39
CA GLU A 933 -38.61 4.25 41.74
C GLU A 933 -40.05 3.72 41.96
N LEU A 934 -40.66 3.25 40.87
CA LEU A 934 -41.97 2.63 40.83
C LEU A 934 -41.84 1.12 40.57
N GLU A 935 -42.77 0.36 41.11
CA GLU A 935 -42.99 -1.04 40.74
C GLU A 935 -44.05 -1.10 39.63
N ILE A 936 -43.70 -1.73 38.51
CA ILE A 936 -44.57 -1.82 37.33
C ILE A 936 -44.81 -3.30 37.05
N VAL A 937 -46.07 -3.70 37.00
CA VAL A 937 -46.51 -5.02 36.55
C VAL A 937 -47.20 -4.85 35.20
N VAL A 938 -46.74 -5.58 34.18
CA VAL A 938 -47.35 -5.58 32.85
C VAL A 938 -48.17 -6.84 32.70
N GLN A 939 -49.44 -6.71 32.33
CA GLN A 939 -50.34 -7.85 32.25
C GLN A 939 -49.85 -8.88 31.21
N GLY A 940 -49.63 -10.12 31.65
CA GLY A 940 -49.10 -11.24 30.85
C GLY A 940 -47.58 -11.43 30.92
N LEU A 941 -46.86 -10.65 31.73
CA LEU A 941 -45.40 -10.74 31.95
C LEU A 941 -45.01 -11.06 33.42
N GLU A 942 -45.94 -11.57 34.23
CA GLU A 942 -45.78 -11.78 35.68
C GLU A 942 -44.82 -12.93 36.03
N ASP A 943 -44.87 -14.04 35.27
CA ASP A 943 -44.09 -15.26 35.54
C ASP A 943 -42.70 -15.29 34.86
N ILE A 944 -42.03 -14.14 34.79
CA ILE A 944 -40.75 -13.99 34.09
C ILE A 944 -39.62 -13.73 35.09
N SER A 945 -38.59 -14.57 35.08
CA SER A 945 -37.42 -14.37 35.95
C SER A 945 -36.48 -13.30 35.38
N TYR A 946 -36.20 -13.39 34.08
CA TYR A 946 -35.40 -12.41 33.36
C TYR A 946 -35.96 -12.23 31.96
N ALA A 947 -35.96 -11.00 31.47
CA ALA A 947 -36.26 -10.72 30.07
C ALA A 947 -35.54 -9.47 29.62
N ILE A 948 -35.24 -9.43 28.33
CA ILE A 948 -34.64 -8.27 27.70
C ILE A 948 -35.15 -8.11 26.28
N GLU A 949 -35.70 -6.94 26.00
CA GLU A 949 -36.14 -6.54 24.66
C GLU A 949 -34.95 -6.12 23.81
N ALA A 950 -34.95 -6.57 22.57
CA ALA A 950 -34.06 -6.05 21.54
C ALA A 950 -34.76 -6.14 20.18
N GLY A 951 -34.21 -6.90 19.24
CA GLY A 951 -34.81 -7.17 17.94
C GLY A 951 -33.96 -6.68 16.76
N PRO A 952 -34.52 -6.75 15.54
CA PRO A 952 -35.89 -7.17 15.22
C PRO A 952 -36.13 -8.68 15.34
N MET A 953 -37.38 -9.14 15.23
CA MET A 953 -37.68 -10.57 15.13
C MET A 953 -37.19 -11.09 13.78
N LEU A 954 -36.43 -12.17 13.79
CA LEU A 954 -35.83 -12.73 12.58
C LEU A 954 -36.57 -13.98 12.11
N ILE A 955 -36.76 -14.94 13.02
CA ILE A 955 -37.38 -16.24 12.72
C ILE A 955 -38.47 -16.53 13.73
N ASN A 956 -39.60 -17.04 13.25
CA ASN A 956 -40.65 -17.62 14.08
C ASN A 956 -41.15 -18.92 13.45
N ASN A 957 -41.21 -20.01 14.23
CA ASN A 957 -41.58 -21.34 13.76
C ASN A 957 -40.80 -21.79 12.50
N GLY A 958 -39.50 -21.50 12.46
CA GLY A 958 -38.60 -21.86 11.34
C GLY A 958 -38.74 -20.99 10.09
N ASN A 959 -39.64 -20.00 10.10
CA ASN A 959 -39.89 -19.09 8.98
C ASN A 959 -39.31 -17.70 9.26
N VAL A 960 -38.75 -17.06 8.23
CA VAL A 960 -38.30 -15.66 8.32
C VAL A 960 -39.52 -14.74 8.41
N VAL A 961 -39.61 -13.93 9.46
CA VAL A 961 -40.81 -13.11 9.78
C VAL A 961 -40.47 -11.66 10.11
N LEU A 962 -39.41 -11.13 9.47
CA LEU A 962 -38.94 -9.77 9.68
C LEU A 962 -40.02 -8.74 9.31
N ASP A 963 -40.49 -7.97 10.30
CA ASP A 963 -41.50 -6.93 10.09
C ASP A 963 -41.17 -5.68 10.93
N MET A 964 -40.49 -4.74 10.28
CA MET A 964 -40.02 -3.51 10.92
C MET A 964 -41.15 -2.54 11.27
N VAL A 965 -42.29 -2.62 10.57
CA VAL A 965 -43.44 -1.74 10.83
C VAL A 965 -44.19 -2.23 12.05
N LYS A 966 -44.54 -3.52 12.08
CA LYS A 966 -45.28 -4.15 13.18
C LYS A 966 -44.58 -4.06 14.53
N GLU A 967 -43.25 -4.06 14.52
CA GLU A 967 -42.41 -3.95 15.72
C GLU A 967 -42.14 -2.49 16.14
N GLY A 968 -42.62 -1.51 15.38
CA GLY A 968 -42.47 -0.09 15.69
C GLY A 968 -41.11 0.51 15.33
N TRP A 969 -40.24 -0.19 14.59
CA TRP A 969 -38.90 0.30 14.20
C TRP A 969 -38.94 1.52 13.27
N LYS A 970 -40.01 1.65 12.48
CA LYS A 970 -40.21 2.76 11.54
C LYS A 970 -40.97 3.96 12.13
N THR A 971 -41.36 3.91 13.40
CA THR A 971 -42.04 5.05 14.05
C THR A 971 -41.06 6.21 14.28
N GLN A 972 -41.58 7.44 14.32
CA GLN A 972 -40.74 8.61 14.56
C GLN A 972 -40.04 8.56 15.93
N ASN A 973 -40.71 8.03 16.96
CA ASN A 973 -40.14 7.86 18.30
C ASN A 973 -38.95 6.87 18.28
N SER A 974 -39.09 5.77 17.56
CA SER A 974 -38.01 4.78 17.39
C SER A 974 -36.85 5.36 16.59
N ILE A 975 -37.09 6.02 15.46
CA ILE A 975 -36.01 6.59 14.62
C ILE A 975 -35.18 7.63 15.39
N LYS A 976 -35.83 8.44 16.24
CA LYS A 976 -35.14 9.46 17.07
C LYS A 976 -34.19 8.83 18.10
N THR A 977 -34.53 7.65 18.63
CA THR A 977 -33.75 6.92 19.65
C THR A 977 -32.79 5.88 19.08
N GLN A 978 -32.79 5.67 17.76
CA GLN A 978 -31.83 4.79 17.10
C GLN A 978 -30.50 5.50 16.87
N ALA A 979 -29.43 5.01 17.52
CA ALA A 979 -28.07 5.42 17.23
C ALA A 979 -27.60 4.92 15.85
N ALA A 980 -27.98 3.68 15.49
CA ALA A 980 -27.52 3.01 14.27
C ALA A 980 -28.68 2.54 13.38
N ARG A 981 -29.51 3.49 12.89
CA ARG A 981 -30.61 3.32 11.89
C ARG A 981 -30.98 1.86 11.58
N LEU A 982 -31.58 1.21 12.56
CA LEU A 982 -31.96 -0.21 12.53
C LEU A 982 -33.09 -0.46 11.54
N ASP A 983 -33.86 0.59 11.25
CA ASP A 983 -34.94 0.61 10.26
C ASP A 983 -34.49 0.31 8.81
N TYR A 984 -33.19 0.43 8.52
CA TYR A 984 -32.61 0.09 7.22
C TYR A 984 -32.46 -1.42 7.05
N THR A 985 -33.23 -1.99 6.13
CA THR A 985 -33.21 -3.41 5.78
C THR A 985 -32.20 -3.74 4.68
N ASP A 986 -31.75 -2.73 3.93
CA ASP A 986 -30.78 -2.78 2.83
C ASP A 986 -29.35 -2.43 3.29
N MET A 987 -29.10 -2.36 4.60
CA MET A 987 -27.78 -2.03 5.17
C MET A 987 -27.13 -3.26 5.83
N ARG A 988 -25.91 -3.59 5.40
CA ARG A 988 -25.03 -4.56 6.07
C ARG A 988 -24.17 -3.85 7.12
N GLY A 989 -24.15 -4.42 8.32
CA GLY A 989 -23.27 -4.03 9.42
C GLY A 989 -23.12 -5.18 10.43
N PRO A 990 -22.24 -5.09 11.44
CA PRO A 990 -22.05 -6.16 12.43
C PRO A 990 -23.36 -6.51 13.13
N LYS A 991 -23.68 -7.79 13.24
CA LYS A 991 -24.94 -8.26 13.82
C LYS A 991 -24.70 -9.37 14.83
N ILE A 992 -25.51 -9.35 15.87
CA ILE A 992 -25.68 -10.46 16.82
C ILE A 992 -27.15 -10.83 16.91
N ALA A 993 -27.41 -12.13 17.04
CA ALA A 993 -28.75 -12.68 17.22
C ALA A 993 -28.72 -13.84 18.21
N ALA A 994 -29.80 -14.00 18.97
CA ALA A 994 -30.03 -15.19 19.77
C ALA A 994 -31.28 -15.91 19.29
N GLY A 995 -31.28 -17.23 19.41
CA GLY A 995 -32.37 -18.08 18.98
C GLY A 995 -32.46 -19.39 19.75
N ILE A 996 -33.51 -20.13 19.47
CA ILE A 996 -33.80 -21.42 20.08
C ILE A 996 -33.94 -22.46 18.96
N ASP A 997 -33.19 -23.54 19.05
CA ASP A 997 -33.28 -24.65 18.09
C ASP A 997 -34.47 -25.59 18.38
N GLN A 998 -34.70 -26.58 17.52
CA GLN A 998 -35.81 -27.54 17.68
C GLN A 998 -35.73 -28.36 18.98
N LYS A 999 -34.55 -28.48 19.59
CA LYS A 999 -34.31 -29.23 20.82
C LYS A 999 -34.37 -28.34 22.07
N GLY A 1000 -34.68 -27.05 21.93
CA GLY A 1000 -34.73 -26.11 23.05
C GLY A 1000 -33.36 -25.59 23.49
N ASN A 1001 -32.30 -25.79 22.70
CA ASN A 1001 -30.99 -25.22 23.01
C ASN A 1001 -30.96 -23.74 22.65
N LEU A 1002 -30.26 -22.95 23.47
CA LEU A 1002 -30.02 -21.54 23.18
C LEU A 1002 -28.83 -21.41 22.23
N ILE A 1003 -29.02 -20.66 21.16
CA ILE A 1003 -28.03 -20.41 20.12
C ILE A 1003 -27.76 -18.91 20.04
N VAL A 1004 -26.49 -18.52 19.97
CA VAL A 1004 -26.09 -17.12 19.74
C VAL A 1004 -25.20 -17.09 18.50
N LEU A 1005 -25.63 -16.33 17.49
CA LEU A 1005 -24.88 -16.10 16.26
C LEU A 1005 -24.36 -14.68 16.23
N THR A 1006 -23.08 -14.53 15.93
CA THR A 1006 -22.44 -13.25 15.62
C THR A 1006 -21.88 -13.30 14.21
N ILE A 1007 -22.03 -12.20 13.47
CA ILE A 1007 -21.37 -12.01 12.18
C ILE A 1007 -20.24 -11.01 12.40
N ASN A 1008 -19.02 -11.47 12.16
CA ASN A 1008 -17.83 -10.63 12.17
C ASN A 1008 -17.97 -9.59 11.06
N GLY A 1009 -17.44 -8.40 11.26
CA GLY A 1009 -17.64 -7.34 10.29
C GLY A 1009 -16.46 -6.44 10.14
N ARG A 1010 -16.39 -5.83 8.95
CA ARG A 1010 -15.35 -4.88 8.54
C ARG A 1010 -13.97 -5.53 8.47
N ILE A 1011 -13.95 -6.77 7.98
CA ILE A 1011 -12.75 -7.56 7.75
C ILE A 1011 -12.79 -8.17 6.35
N ARG A 1012 -11.63 -8.58 5.83
CA ARG A 1012 -11.46 -9.18 4.50
C ARG A 1012 -12.39 -10.37 4.25
N GLU A 1013 -12.67 -11.18 5.27
CA GLU A 1013 -13.53 -12.36 5.25
C GLU A 1013 -15.03 -12.05 5.35
N SER A 1014 -15.42 -10.81 5.68
CA SER A 1014 -16.82 -10.48 5.89
C SER A 1014 -17.20 -9.03 5.61
N VAL A 1015 -18.12 -8.88 4.66
CA VAL A 1015 -18.83 -7.61 4.40
C VAL A 1015 -20.06 -7.42 5.29
N VAL A 1016 -20.17 -8.22 6.35
CA VAL A 1016 -21.23 -8.18 7.36
C VAL A 1016 -22.63 -8.53 6.84
N ALA A 1017 -23.70 -8.33 7.64
CA ALA A 1017 -25.03 -8.88 7.36
C ALA A 1017 -26.16 -7.84 7.45
N THR A 1018 -27.18 -7.98 6.59
CA THR A 1018 -28.49 -7.38 6.80
C THR A 1018 -29.30 -8.20 7.81
N HIS A 1019 -30.43 -7.67 8.30
CA HIS A 1019 -31.36 -8.45 9.13
C HIS A 1019 -31.88 -9.70 8.39
N LYS A 1020 -32.11 -9.59 7.09
CA LYS A 1020 -32.53 -10.72 6.24
C LYS A 1020 -31.43 -11.77 6.12
N ASN A 1021 -30.18 -11.34 5.91
CA ASN A 1021 -29.03 -12.26 5.87
C ASN A 1021 -28.88 -13.03 7.20
N MET A 1022 -29.05 -12.37 8.35
CA MET A 1022 -29.04 -13.04 9.65
C MET A 1022 -30.12 -14.13 9.75
N ALA A 1023 -31.35 -13.81 9.36
CA ALA A 1023 -32.46 -14.76 9.38
C ALA A 1023 -32.22 -15.96 8.44
N GLU A 1024 -31.66 -15.73 7.26
CA GLU A 1024 -31.34 -16.80 6.30
C GLU A 1024 -30.23 -17.72 6.83
N ILE A 1025 -29.18 -17.17 7.46
CA ILE A 1025 -28.11 -17.95 8.07
C ILE A 1025 -28.67 -18.81 9.21
N LEU A 1026 -29.39 -18.20 10.16
CA LEU A 1026 -30.01 -18.93 11.27
C LEU A 1026 -30.98 -20.01 10.79
N LYS A 1027 -31.75 -19.76 9.73
CA LYS A 1027 -32.63 -20.76 9.13
C LYS A 1027 -31.86 -21.96 8.59
N LYS A 1028 -30.70 -21.74 7.93
CA LYS A 1028 -29.82 -22.83 7.46
C LYS A 1028 -29.28 -23.69 8.61
N PHE A 1029 -29.07 -23.11 9.79
CA PHE A 1029 -28.68 -23.83 11.02
C PHE A 1029 -29.86 -24.48 11.77
N GLY A 1030 -31.07 -24.49 11.20
CA GLY A 1030 -32.23 -25.18 11.79
C GLY A 1030 -32.83 -24.48 13.01
N ILE A 1031 -32.63 -23.16 13.14
CA ILE A 1031 -33.15 -22.37 14.26
C ILE A 1031 -34.66 -22.13 14.10
N LYS A 1032 -35.43 -22.36 15.18
CA LYS A 1032 -36.90 -22.29 15.18
C LYS A 1032 -37.41 -20.89 15.50
N HIS A 1033 -36.84 -20.22 16.50
CA HIS A 1033 -37.18 -18.85 16.89
C HIS A 1033 -35.89 -18.06 17.03
N ALA A 1034 -35.85 -16.82 16.53
CA ALA A 1034 -34.67 -15.97 16.68
C ALA A 1034 -34.99 -14.49 16.59
N MET A 1035 -34.20 -13.69 17.30
CA MET A 1035 -34.26 -12.24 17.30
C MET A 1035 -32.85 -11.62 17.29
N GLY A 1036 -32.74 -10.42 16.73
CA GLY A 1036 -31.53 -9.60 16.75
C GLY A 1036 -31.28 -8.94 18.11
N PHE A 1037 -30.04 -8.46 18.28
CA PHE A 1037 -29.58 -7.67 19.42
C PHE A 1037 -28.88 -6.40 18.94
N ASP A 1038 -28.39 -5.57 19.88
CA ASP A 1038 -27.70 -4.33 19.54
C ASP A 1038 -26.49 -4.60 18.59
N PRO A 1039 -26.51 -4.04 17.36
CA PRO A 1039 -25.53 -4.35 16.33
C PRO A 1039 -24.30 -3.45 16.39
N GLY A 1040 -23.37 -3.65 15.47
CA GLY A 1040 -22.18 -2.80 15.33
C GLY A 1040 -21.08 -3.19 16.32
N GLY A 1041 -20.30 -2.21 16.75
CA GLY A 1041 -19.15 -2.47 17.64
C GLY A 1041 -19.52 -3.01 19.04
N SER A 1042 -20.79 -2.93 19.45
CA SER A 1042 -21.28 -3.52 20.70
C SER A 1042 -21.48 -5.03 20.61
N SER A 1043 -21.63 -5.59 19.40
CA SER A 1043 -21.79 -7.02 19.18
C SER A 1043 -20.59 -7.78 19.76
N THR A 1044 -20.84 -8.52 20.85
CA THR A 1044 -19.80 -9.24 21.59
C THR A 1044 -20.38 -10.56 22.10
N LEU A 1045 -19.73 -11.67 21.77
CA LEU A 1045 -20.04 -13.02 22.25
C LEU A 1045 -18.83 -13.56 23.02
N VAL A 1046 -19.08 -14.04 24.23
CA VAL A 1046 -18.08 -14.55 25.17
C VAL A 1046 -18.46 -15.98 25.57
N ILE A 1047 -17.52 -16.92 25.45
CA ILE A 1047 -17.63 -18.30 25.95
C ILE A 1047 -16.51 -18.55 26.94
N ASN A 1048 -16.83 -19.12 28.10
CA ASN A 1048 -15.85 -19.45 29.14
C ASN A 1048 -14.86 -18.30 29.45
N GLY A 1049 -15.34 -17.05 29.41
CA GLY A 1049 -14.55 -15.84 29.65
C GLY A 1049 -13.75 -15.29 28.46
N GLN A 1050 -13.75 -15.97 27.31
CA GLN A 1050 -13.06 -15.54 26.09
C GLN A 1050 -14.03 -14.94 25.06
N THR A 1051 -13.70 -13.77 24.51
CA THR A 1051 -14.44 -13.17 23.39
C THR A 1051 -14.15 -13.94 22.11
N LEU A 1052 -15.19 -14.34 21.37
CA LEU A 1052 -15.04 -15.18 20.18
C LEU A 1052 -15.15 -14.42 18.86
N ASN A 1053 -16.03 -13.43 18.80
CA ASN A 1053 -16.25 -12.65 17.58
C ASN A 1053 -15.23 -11.52 17.46
N ILE A 1054 -15.00 -11.09 16.23
CA ILE A 1054 -14.03 -10.07 15.88
C ILE A 1054 -14.72 -8.71 15.88
N SER A 1055 -14.31 -7.86 16.82
CA SER A 1055 -14.72 -6.46 16.87
C SER A 1055 -13.74 -5.62 16.04
N PRO A 1056 -14.19 -4.82 15.07
CA PRO A 1056 -13.33 -4.01 14.22
C PRO A 1056 -12.83 -2.72 14.94
N TYR A 1057 -12.59 -2.81 16.24
CA TYR A 1057 -12.23 -1.69 17.11
C TYR A 1057 -10.97 -2.05 17.90
N ASN A 1058 -10.08 -1.07 18.07
CA ASN A 1058 -8.98 -1.12 19.04
C ASN A 1058 -8.82 0.29 19.59
N SER A 1059 -8.69 0.44 20.90
CA SER A 1059 -8.56 1.77 21.53
C SER A 1059 -7.27 2.53 21.18
N HIS A 1060 -6.24 1.83 20.68
CA HIS A 1060 -4.93 2.37 20.33
C HIS A 1060 -4.78 2.62 18.80
N TYR A 1061 -5.87 2.80 18.07
CA TYR A 1061 -5.87 2.95 16.61
C TYR A 1061 -5.05 4.15 16.09
N ASP A 1062 -4.71 5.11 16.95
CA ASP A 1062 -3.82 6.22 16.63
C ASP A 1062 -2.33 5.81 16.62
N GLU A 1063 -1.95 4.74 17.32
CA GLU A 1063 -0.57 4.21 17.32
C GLU A 1063 -0.26 3.45 16.04
N ASN A 1064 -1.24 2.72 15.50
CA ASN A 1064 -1.15 2.05 14.22
C ASN A 1064 -2.47 2.17 13.45
N VAL A 1065 -2.46 3.05 12.45
CA VAL A 1065 -3.63 3.35 11.61
C VAL A 1065 -4.04 2.22 10.67
N TYR A 1066 -3.14 1.27 10.41
CA TYR A 1066 -3.34 0.20 9.43
C TYR A 1066 -4.02 -1.01 10.06
N ALA A 1067 -3.45 -1.56 11.14
CA ALA A 1067 -3.98 -2.77 11.76
C ALA A 1067 -3.53 -2.95 13.21
N LEU A 1068 -4.44 -3.43 14.06
CA LEU A 1068 -4.22 -3.86 15.44
C LEU A 1068 -5.19 -4.99 15.80
N PRO A 1069 -4.86 -5.88 16.75
CA PRO A 1069 -5.78 -6.93 17.20
C PRO A 1069 -7.13 -6.38 17.68
N PRO A 1070 -8.22 -7.15 17.54
CA PRO A 1070 -9.56 -6.68 17.88
C PRO A 1070 -9.77 -6.52 19.40
N GLU A 1071 -10.54 -5.50 19.79
CA GLU A 1071 -10.98 -5.25 21.16
C GLU A 1071 -12.51 -5.09 21.22
N PRO A 1072 -13.20 -5.73 22.18
CA PRO A 1072 -14.64 -5.56 22.35
C PRO A 1072 -14.96 -4.15 22.89
N ARG A 1073 -16.02 -3.53 22.37
CA ARG A 1073 -16.51 -2.24 22.87
C ARG A 1073 -17.24 -2.42 24.21
N ALA A 1074 -17.23 -1.38 25.02
CA ALA A 1074 -18.02 -1.34 26.24
C ALA A 1074 -19.52 -1.23 25.94
N VAL A 1075 -20.33 -2.00 26.68
CA VAL A 1075 -21.79 -2.03 26.63
C VAL A 1075 -22.35 -1.76 28.03
N SER A 1076 -23.61 -1.37 28.15
CA SER A 1076 -24.20 -1.16 29.49
C SER A 1076 -25.06 -2.31 29.98
N ASN A 1077 -25.49 -3.22 29.13
CA ASN A 1077 -26.23 -4.39 29.55
C ASN A 1077 -25.74 -5.66 28.84
N VAL A 1078 -25.94 -6.79 29.52
CA VAL A 1078 -25.49 -8.10 29.06
C VAL A 1078 -26.49 -9.17 29.44
N ILE A 1079 -26.47 -10.26 28.68
CA ILE A 1079 -27.09 -11.53 29.06
C ILE A 1079 -25.96 -12.50 29.36
N MET A 1080 -26.06 -13.24 30.47
CA MET A 1080 -25.08 -14.25 30.86
C MET A 1080 -25.78 -15.52 31.31
N GLY A 1081 -25.34 -16.66 30.76
CA GLY A 1081 -25.68 -18.00 31.22
C GLY A 1081 -24.53 -18.58 32.02
N TYR A 1082 -24.81 -19.10 33.20
CA TYR A 1082 -23.82 -19.70 34.08
C TYR A 1082 -24.36 -20.97 34.74
N ILE A 1083 -23.43 -21.78 35.24
CA ILE A 1083 -23.69 -22.93 36.09
C ILE A 1083 -22.98 -22.68 37.43
N ASN A 1084 -23.61 -23.06 38.53
CA ASN A 1084 -22.98 -22.99 39.85
C ASN A 1084 -21.76 -23.93 39.88
N LYS A 1085 -20.73 -23.57 40.65
CA LYS A 1085 -19.60 -24.48 40.86
C LYS A 1085 -19.96 -25.66 41.73
#